data_AF-A0AA36NJS1-F1
#
_entry.id   AF-A0AA36NJS1-F1
#
_cell.length_a   1.000
_cell.length_b   1.000
_cell.length_c   1.000
_cell.angle_alpha   90.00
_cell.angle_beta   90.00
_cell.angle_gamma   90.00
#
_symmetry.space_group_name_H-M   'P 1'
#
loop_
_entity.id
_entity.type
_entity.pdbx_description
1 polymer ?
#
loop_
_entity_poly.entity_id
_entity_poly.type
_entity_poly.pdbx_seq_one_letter_code
_entity_poly.pdbx_strand_id
1 'polypeptide(L)'
;MLFSAESDAGIDLNQNAFLLIHGWTVGPLLLEFLPLLDACRSPKTLPQLAKETNACEGPLAVTLRSCSVLGFVRFHAGTYVAVEGPELNSLVSSLEALGSKLRALYELKIPFPVPSEASACCLQLWQDIKKLSVSKGLSILLQGMALSPLLTSITYNARWTAEGLDLGRDKANTLDFKLEDSARQALSQAFQELGIGVIRAGGKTAISPQGYLGLQRVYAYYVPTSYSPLLSRFHELLFKDPGWGFNELDPDEDEIHVERTLNVVGSGAQHASLFKDLLRHVHLVFDNEKFDEQPQFVVDTGCGDGHLLACIYAHVRDHTARGKVLEDHPLTMVGVDFNEKSRVATACNLDQLQVPHRVIAGDIGKPASIMNQLKRKKVNSKKCLHVRSFLDHDRPYIPAKTAIAQESVASFVQAQLEDFVHLDKEGKAIAPLELFASLVEHMARWGDALEESFGLCMLEVMQLDVATTQRFLNDCVSFHFDIVQSLSRQYMVSAVAFALSSAMAGLFPTDCRSVQTYPEKGGYCRMMNQHLVRKPYKIRLAEVSDLPSLEQLEQTWAPNLRATPEVLRKRLETCANLVCEVDGKTVAVLYIQRIQSVDMVDSQKFMAISESHDPKGRIMQLIAISSDPDAQFVGLGAELRAFALLLAKLDPSVDTVIGVTRCTEFASCKKAGRCKGLSEYVARHVSGKHSDGTLGFHTGYGARIVRLVSDFRPEDSENDSTGVLIQYDVKNWTPLDGTEQAAAQGERSSNALDALRDILKEMQHELQEDELSKGFFMLGLDSLELVRVRTRLSQWSGRDLPATFLLDFPSVSDAAAELDRTDGKVSVPQAHGSDAMTEIKSVMADLRIPLLEEQLSQGFFQLGIDSLELVKVTNRLSRWLGKPLGSTILLDYPTVRDLADELDKRRTTGYPPVAEIDTKDGPAIGKDLLIQVQEKLKEKFAAAPNQKKINALAEKQTPLSAGYRKALEPLRLEIEGSVLLSLGVIEDLQPKMVEKGRKDLEKSMKKFRKLPEVAASEQEILKLLKLSDSLYLMRLGVSSDGNVVWVARRRVAHSFPSA
;
A
#
# COMPACT_ATOMS: atom_id res chain seq x y z
N MET A 1 1.89 -24.07 27.21
CA MET A 1 1.33 -24.84 26.07
C MET A 1 0.35 -23.93 25.34
N LEU A 2 0.14 -24.09 24.02
CA LEU A 2 -0.88 -23.32 23.26
C LEU A 2 -2.27 -23.33 23.93
N PHE A 3 -2.52 -24.34 24.76
CA PHE A 3 -3.79 -24.62 25.43
C PHE A 3 -3.79 -24.39 26.96
N SER A 4 -2.76 -23.77 27.56
CA SER A 4 -2.69 -23.60 29.03
C SER A 4 -3.19 -22.23 29.52
N ALA A 5 -4.41 -22.19 30.08
CA ALA A 5 -4.79 -21.46 31.31
C ALA A 5 -6.32 -21.46 31.52
N GLU A 6 -6.72 -21.64 32.78
CA GLU A 6 -8.09 -21.67 33.32
C GLU A 6 -8.86 -20.35 33.12
N SER A 7 -10.10 -20.42 32.63
CA SER A 7 -11.22 -19.53 33.01
C SER A 7 -12.53 -20.03 32.37
N ASP A 8 -13.61 -19.93 33.15
CA ASP A 8 -14.99 -20.40 32.89
C ASP A 8 -15.76 -19.62 31.80
N ALA A 9 -15.08 -18.92 30.88
CA ALA A 9 -15.74 -18.14 29.83
C ALA A 9 -15.88 -18.94 28.52
N GLY A 10 -17.09 -18.99 27.96
CA GLY A 10 -17.45 -19.70 26.72
C GLY A 10 -16.75 -19.23 25.43
N ILE A 11 -17.16 -19.76 24.28
CA ILE A 11 -16.65 -19.35 22.95
C ILE A 11 -17.20 -17.99 22.58
N ASP A 12 -16.38 -17.06 22.10
CA ASP A 12 -16.83 -15.76 21.57
C ASP A 12 -16.36 -15.59 20.12
N LEU A 13 -17.27 -15.27 19.18
CA LEU A 13 -16.92 -15.17 17.76
C LEU A 13 -15.92 -14.04 17.47
N ASN A 14 -15.94 -12.94 18.23
CA ASN A 14 -14.97 -11.86 18.04
C ASN A 14 -13.57 -12.24 18.54
N GLN A 15 -13.46 -13.08 19.56
CA GLN A 15 -12.16 -13.52 20.10
C GLN A 15 -11.63 -14.78 19.43
N ASN A 16 -12.52 -15.65 18.93
CA ASN A 16 -12.17 -17.01 18.53
C ASN A 16 -12.38 -17.28 17.04
N ALA A 17 -12.71 -16.26 16.23
CA ALA A 17 -12.96 -16.43 14.80
C ALA A 17 -11.88 -17.26 14.08
N PHE A 18 -10.59 -16.99 14.30
CA PHE A 18 -9.52 -17.74 13.63
C PHE A 18 -9.40 -19.17 14.14
N LEU A 19 -9.47 -19.40 15.45
CA LEU A 19 -9.36 -20.74 16.02
C LEU A 19 -10.52 -21.67 15.57
N LEU A 20 -11.71 -21.12 15.34
CA LEU A 20 -12.83 -21.88 14.78
C LEU A 20 -12.54 -22.36 13.34
N ILE A 21 -12.08 -21.48 12.45
CA ILE A 21 -11.80 -21.86 11.06
C ILE A 21 -10.53 -22.70 10.92
N HIS A 22 -9.56 -22.55 11.83
CA HIS A 22 -8.43 -23.47 12.01
C HIS A 22 -8.94 -24.90 12.22
N GLY A 23 -9.94 -25.05 13.09
CA GLY A 23 -10.59 -26.31 13.40
C GLY A 23 -11.14 -27.02 12.18
N TRP A 24 -11.99 -26.32 11.40
CA TRP A 24 -12.52 -26.85 10.14
C TRP A 24 -11.43 -27.27 9.16
N THR A 25 -10.38 -26.47 9.03
CA THR A 25 -9.40 -26.73 7.98
C THR A 25 -8.46 -27.89 8.34
N VAL A 26 -8.09 -28.01 9.62
CA VAL A 26 -7.20 -29.08 10.09
C VAL A 26 -7.93 -30.39 10.41
N GLY A 27 -9.26 -30.39 10.52
CA GLY A 27 -10.01 -31.56 10.98
C GLY A 27 -9.76 -32.86 10.21
N PRO A 28 -9.78 -32.88 8.86
CA PRO A 28 -9.47 -34.08 8.10
C PRO A 28 -8.03 -34.55 8.32
N LEU A 29 -7.08 -33.62 8.45
CA LEU A 29 -5.67 -33.93 8.71
C LEU A 29 -5.51 -34.60 10.08
N LEU A 30 -6.20 -34.11 11.11
CA LEU A 30 -6.16 -34.71 12.44
C LEU A 30 -6.82 -36.10 12.49
N LEU A 31 -7.93 -36.29 11.77
CA LEU A 31 -8.59 -37.59 11.64
C LEU A 31 -7.67 -38.64 11.01
N GLU A 32 -6.90 -38.26 9.99
CA GLU A 32 -5.91 -39.13 9.36
C GLU A 32 -4.59 -39.21 10.14
N PHE A 33 -4.28 -38.25 11.02
CA PHE A 33 -3.08 -38.30 11.87
C PHE A 33 -3.18 -39.37 12.95
N LEU A 34 -4.37 -39.63 13.51
CA LEU A 34 -4.56 -40.64 14.55
C LEU A 34 -3.96 -42.02 14.23
N PRO A 35 -4.27 -42.67 13.09
CA PRO A 35 -3.66 -43.95 12.75
C PRO A 35 -2.15 -43.87 12.47
N LEU A 36 -1.59 -42.68 12.25
CA LEU A 36 -0.16 -42.45 12.00
C LEU A 36 0.64 -42.16 13.27
N LEU A 37 -0.05 -41.94 14.40
CA LEU A 37 0.58 -41.43 15.62
C LEU A 37 1.66 -42.37 16.16
N ASP A 38 1.41 -43.69 16.12
CA ASP A 38 2.38 -44.67 16.61
C ASP A 38 3.69 -44.65 15.82
N ALA A 39 3.63 -44.44 14.51
CA ALA A 39 4.82 -44.27 13.68
C ALA A 39 5.61 -43.00 14.07
N CYS A 40 4.94 -41.98 14.61
CA CYS A 40 5.57 -40.71 15.01
C CYS A 40 6.15 -40.72 16.43
N ARG A 41 6.08 -41.82 17.21
CA ARG A 41 6.59 -41.86 18.60
C ARG A 41 8.12 -41.80 18.71
N SER A 42 8.84 -42.05 17.62
CA SER A 42 10.30 -41.87 17.54
C SER A 42 10.66 -40.89 16.42
N PRO A 43 11.79 -40.17 16.53
CA PRO A 43 12.22 -39.22 15.49
C PRO A 43 12.45 -39.91 14.16
N LYS A 44 11.68 -39.52 13.13
CA LYS A 44 11.77 -40.07 11.78
C LYS A 44 11.70 -38.97 10.73
N THR A 45 12.36 -39.18 9.60
CA THR A 45 12.25 -38.30 8.43
C THR A 45 10.91 -38.51 7.72
N LEU A 46 10.50 -37.55 6.89
CA LEU A 46 9.28 -37.66 6.10
C LEU A 46 9.25 -38.94 5.21
N PRO A 47 10.31 -39.30 4.45
CA PRO A 47 10.30 -40.54 3.66
C PRO A 47 10.19 -41.81 4.50
N GLN A 48 10.76 -41.81 5.71
CA GLN A 48 10.64 -42.95 6.64
C GLN A 48 9.20 -43.13 7.11
N LEU A 49 8.54 -42.04 7.52
CA LEU A 49 7.15 -42.06 7.96
C LEU A 49 6.20 -42.44 6.82
N ALA A 50 6.39 -41.87 5.63
CA ALA A 50 5.61 -42.21 4.44
C ALA A 50 5.70 -43.71 4.12
N LYS A 51 6.91 -44.27 4.13
CA LYS A 51 7.13 -45.70 3.88
C LYS A 51 6.49 -46.61 4.94
N GLU A 52 6.62 -46.26 6.23
CA GLU A 52 6.10 -47.07 7.33
C GLU A 52 4.56 -47.07 7.39
N THR A 53 3.95 -45.94 7.02
CA THR A 53 2.50 -45.74 7.10
C THR A 53 1.79 -45.95 5.77
N ASN A 54 2.54 -46.19 4.69
CA ASN A 54 2.04 -46.24 3.31
C ASN A 54 1.29 -44.95 2.89
N ALA A 55 1.66 -43.82 3.47
CA ALA A 55 1.14 -42.51 3.11
C ALA A 55 1.99 -41.84 2.02
N CYS A 56 1.37 -41.00 1.21
CA CYS A 56 2.04 -40.16 0.22
C CYS A 56 2.78 -39.00 0.92
N GLU A 57 4.06 -38.81 0.58
CA GLU A 57 4.95 -37.84 1.25
C GLU A 57 4.38 -36.41 1.28
N GLY A 58 3.78 -35.93 0.19
CA GLY A 58 3.28 -34.57 0.08
C GLY A 58 2.17 -34.24 1.09
N PRO A 59 0.98 -34.88 1.01
CA PRO A 59 -0.09 -34.68 1.98
C PRO A 59 0.33 -35.02 3.42
N LEU A 60 1.21 -36.02 3.61
CA LEU A 60 1.76 -36.34 4.92
C LEU A 60 2.58 -35.18 5.50
N ALA A 61 3.40 -34.51 4.69
CA ALA A 61 4.17 -33.34 5.12
C ALA A 61 3.24 -32.19 5.56
N VAL A 62 2.13 -31.96 4.85
CA VAL A 62 1.12 -30.95 5.25
C VAL A 62 0.50 -31.32 6.60
N THR A 63 0.16 -32.59 6.81
CA THR A 63 -0.35 -33.10 8.11
C THR A 63 0.66 -32.89 9.23
N LEU A 64 1.92 -33.31 9.03
CA LEU A 64 2.95 -33.22 10.04
C LEU A 64 3.29 -31.77 10.40
N ARG A 65 3.41 -30.88 9.41
CA ARG A 65 3.56 -29.43 9.64
C ARG A 65 2.38 -28.88 10.44
N SER A 66 1.16 -29.29 10.11
CA SER A 66 -0.04 -28.82 10.81
C SER A 66 -0.09 -29.27 12.26
N CYS A 67 0.23 -30.53 12.52
CA CYS A 67 0.41 -31.06 13.86
C CYS A 67 1.56 -30.36 14.60
N SER A 68 2.61 -29.93 13.90
CA SER A 68 3.66 -29.10 14.49
C SER A 68 3.18 -27.73 14.90
N VAL A 69 2.41 -27.03 14.07
CA VAL A 69 1.79 -25.75 14.47
C VAL A 69 0.88 -25.92 15.69
N LEU A 70 0.13 -27.01 15.80
CA LEU A 70 -0.71 -27.26 16.98
C LEU A 70 0.06 -27.77 18.20
N GLY A 71 1.36 -28.07 18.06
CA GLY A 71 2.22 -28.54 19.14
C GLY A 71 2.11 -30.04 19.44
N PHE A 72 1.44 -30.82 18.59
CA PHE A 72 1.31 -32.28 18.72
C PHE A 72 2.50 -33.04 18.14
N VAL A 73 3.26 -32.41 17.24
CA VAL A 73 4.48 -32.97 16.64
C VAL A 73 5.61 -31.95 16.75
N ARG A 74 6.80 -32.35 17.16
CA ARG A 74 8.00 -31.52 17.09
C ARG A 74 8.74 -31.81 15.79
N PHE A 75 9.00 -30.76 15.03
CA PHE A 75 9.89 -30.82 13.88
C PHE A 75 11.27 -30.26 14.26
N HIS A 76 12.32 -31.04 14.00
CA HIS A 76 13.70 -30.63 14.27
C HIS A 76 14.67 -31.39 13.36
N ALA A 77 15.56 -30.65 12.69
CA ALA A 77 16.62 -31.20 11.84
C ALA A 77 16.09 -32.23 10.81
N GLY A 78 14.99 -31.89 10.12
CA GLY A 78 14.37 -32.76 9.12
C GLY A 78 13.62 -33.98 9.66
N THR A 79 13.46 -34.10 10.99
CA THR A 79 12.75 -35.22 11.64
C THR A 79 11.52 -34.75 12.39
N TYR A 80 10.52 -35.62 12.46
CA TYR A 80 9.25 -35.43 13.16
C TYR A 80 9.13 -36.42 14.31
N VAL A 81 8.64 -35.95 15.46
CA VAL A 81 8.35 -36.79 16.63
C VAL A 81 7.11 -36.26 17.36
N ALA A 82 6.21 -37.15 17.77
CA ALA A 82 5.02 -36.81 18.54
C ALA A 82 5.39 -36.21 19.90
N VAL A 83 4.61 -35.23 20.34
CA VAL A 83 4.73 -34.60 21.66
C VAL A 83 3.72 -35.24 22.59
N GLU A 84 4.16 -36.25 23.35
CA GLU A 84 3.32 -36.94 24.33
C GLU A 84 2.85 -36.00 25.45
N GLY A 85 1.58 -36.12 25.84
CA GLY A 85 1.01 -35.30 26.90
C GLY A 85 -0.52 -35.39 27.01
N PRO A 86 -1.10 -34.78 28.06
CA PRO A 86 -2.54 -34.84 28.32
C PRO A 86 -3.38 -34.23 27.18
N GLU A 87 -2.86 -33.22 26.50
CA GLU A 87 -3.55 -32.55 25.38
C GLU A 87 -3.70 -33.49 24.18
N LEU A 88 -2.63 -34.19 23.80
CA LEU A 88 -2.65 -35.17 22.70
C LEU A 88 -3.58 -36.35 23.04
N ASN A 89 -3.53 -36.86 24.27
CA ASN A 89 -4.43 -37.93 24.72
C ASN A 89 -5.91 -37.50 24.66
N SER A 90 -6.19 -36.25 25.02
CA SER A 90 -7.53 -35.67 24.96
C SER A 90 -8.02 -35.53 23.52
N LEU A 91 -7.14 -35.10 22.60
CA LEU A 91 -7.43 -35.06 21.17
C LEU A 91 -7.77 -36.45 20.63
N VAL A 92 -6.90 -37.45 20.90
CA VAL A 92 -7.09 -38.83 20.45
C VAL A 92 -8.45 -39.36 20.89
N SER A 93 -8.73 -39.29 22.19
CA SER A 93 -10.00 -39.77 22.77
C SER A 93 -11.22 -39.06 22.16
N SER A 94 -11.10 -37.75 21.88
CA SER A 94 -12.18 -36.96 21.29
C SER A 94 -12.46 -37.34 19.83
N LEU A 95 -11.40 -37.51 19.04
CA LEU A 95 -11.54 -37.87 17.63
C LEU A 95 -11.95 -39.33 17.44
N GLU A 96 -11.55 -40.25 18.31
CA GLU A 96 -12.07 -41.63 18.33
C GLU A 96 -13.58 -41.65 18.61
N ALA A 97 -14.04 -40.84 19.56
CA ALA A 97 -15.45 -40.77 19.94
C ALA A 97 -16.33 -40.11 18.85
N LEU A 98 -15.80 -39.14 18.11
CA LEU A 98 -16.57 -38.31 17.16
C LEU A 98 -16.28 -38.61 15.68
N GLY A 99 -15.29 -39.46 15.38
CA GLY A 99 -14.68 -39.56 14.05
C GLY A 99 -15.65 -39.84 12.90
N SER A 100 -16.62 -40.74 13.07
CA SER A 100 -17.62 -41.04 12.03
C SER A 100 -18.53 -39.86 11.72
N LYS A 101 -18.97 -39.12 12.76
CA LYS A 101 -19.79 -37.91 12.62
C LYS A 101 -19.00 -36.77 11.98
N LEU A 102 -17.72 -36.63 12.35
CA LEU A 102 -16.83 -35.64 11.76
C LEU A 102 -16.58 -35.91 10.27
N ARG A 103 -16.36 -37.17 9.87
CA ARG A 103 -16.17 -37.54 8.46
C ARG A 103 -17.41 -37.21 7.63
N ALA A 104 -18.60 -37.58 8.10
CA ALA A 104 -19.87 -37.25 7.44
C ALA A 104 -20.06 -35.73 7.26
N LEU A 105 -19.55 -34.92 8.20
CA LEU A 105 -19.61 -33.45 8.10
C LEU A 105 -18.83 -32.89 6.90
N TYR A 106 -17.68 -33.47 6.56
CA TYR A 106 -16.88 -32.99 5.42
C TYR A 106 -17.46 -33.39 4.07
N GLU A 107 -18.43 -34.32 4.02
CA GLU A 107 -19.16 -34.67 2.80
C GLU A 107 -20.26 -33.64 2.45
N LEU A 108 -20.52 -32.67 3.33
CA LEU A 108 -21.51 -31.62 3.09
C LEU A 108 -21.06 -30.66 1.99
N LYS A 109 -21.97 -30.34 1.08
CA LYS A 109 -21.77 -29.26 0.08
C LYS A 109 -22.01 -27.90 0.73
N ILE A 110 -20.98 -27.05 0.74
CA ILE A 110 -21.01 -25.70 1.31
C ILE A 110 -21.01 -24.69 0.14
N PRO A 111 -21.79 -23.59 0.19
CA PRO A 111 -22.78 -23.26 1.21
C PRO A 111 -24.07 -24.09 1.05
N PHE A 112 -24.77 -24.33 2.17
CA PHE A 112 -26.05 -25.05 2.20
C PHE A 112 -27.19 -24.17 2.75
N PRO A 113 -28.48 -24.42 2.42
CA PRO A 113 -29.61 -23.69 2.99
C PRO A 113 -29.69 -23.83 4.52
N VAL A 114 -30.20 -22.80 5.20
CA VAL A 114 -30.43 -22.83 6.66
C VAL A 114 -31.90 -22.46 6.95
N PRO A 115 -32.73 -23.39 7.45
CA PRO A 115 -32.38 -24.77 7.84
C PRO A 115 -32.21 -25.75 6.68
N SER A 116 -31.50 -26.84 6.98
CA SER A 116 -31.33 -28.06 6.18
C SER A 116 -30.85 -29.21 7.07
N GLU A 117 -30.87 -30.44 6.56
CA GLU A 117 -30.24 -31.60 7.21
C GLU A 117 -28.75 -31.35 7.51
N ALA A 118 -28.03 -30.69 6.59
CA ALA A 118 -26.65 -30.26 6.78
C ALA A 118 -26.50 -29.35 8.01
N SER A 119 -27.34 -28.31 8.14
CA SER A 119 -27.31 -27.42 9.31
C SER A 119 -27.65 -28.15 10.62
N ALA A 120 -28.52 -29.16 10.58
CA ALA A 120 -28.87 -29.98 11.75
C ALA A 120 -27.68 -30.88 12.16
N CYS A 121 -26.96 -31.45 11.18
CA CYS A 121 -25.74 -32.21 11.41
C CYS A 121 -24.68 -31.37 12.13
N CYS A 122 -24.42 -30.14 11.65
CA CYS A 122 -23.50 -29.20 12.31
C CYS A 122 -23.89 -28.94 13.77
N LEU A 123 -25.17 -28.63 14.03
CA LEU A 123 -25.65 -28.32 15.38
C LEU A 123 -25.60 -29.52 16.33
N GLN A 124 -25.93 -30.72 15.85
CA GLN A 124 -25.85 -31.94 16.65
C GLN A 124 -24.41 -32.28 17.03
N LEU A 125 -23.47 -32.19 16.08
CA LEU A 125 -22.06 -32.43 16.34
C LEU A 125 -21.48 -31.39 17.30
N TRP A 126 -21.84 -30.11 17.14
CA TRP A 126 -21.46 -29.06 18.07
C TRP A 126 -21.91 -29.37 19.52
N GLN A 127 -23.15 -29.83 19.71
CA GLN A 127 -23.63 -30.27 21.02
C GLN A 127 -22.88 -31.47 21.59
N ASP A 128 -22.45 -32.40 20.74
CA ASP A 128 -21.67 -33.57 21.17
C ASP A 128 -20.25 -33.18 21.59
N ILE A 129 -19.60 -32.27 20.86
CA ILE A 129 -18.27 -31.75 21.20
C ILE A 129 -18.29 -31.06 22.57
N LYS A 130 -19.37 -30.35 22.91
CA LYS A 130 -19.51 -29.68 24.20
C LYS A 130 -19.59 -30.60 25.41
N LYS A 131 -19.90 -31.89 25.19
CA LYS A 131 -19.92 -32.90 26.26
C LYS A 131 -18.53 -33.44 26.57
N LEU A 132 -17.53 -33.11 25.75
CA LEU A 132 -16.16 -33.57 25.93
C LEU A 132 -15.45 -32.80 27.05
N SER A 133 -14.68 -33.54 27.86
CA SER A 133 -13.82 -32.98 28.90
C SER A 133 -12.42 -32.72 28.34
N VAL A 134 -12.22 -31.56 27.71
CA VAL A 134 -10.96 -31.15 27.05
C VAL A 134 -10.57 -29.72 27.43
N SER A 135 -9.35 -29.29 27.09
CA SER A 135 -8.91 -27.90 27.28
C SER A 135 -9.81 -26.92 26.51
N LYS A 136 -9.84 -25.65 26.93
CA LYS A 136 -10.63 -24.60 26.26
C LYS A 136 -10.27 -24.45 24.78
N GLY A 137 -8.97 -24.35 24.46
CA GLY A 137 -8.57 -24.13 23.07
C GLY A 137 -8.79 -25.36 22.20
N LEU A 138 -8.61 -26.58 22.72
CA LEU A 138 -8.96 -27.80 21.98
C LEU A 138 -10.47 -27.90 21.77
N SER A 139 -11.28 -27.53 22.76
CA SER A 139 -12.74 -27.45 22.62
C SER A 139 -13.14 -26.48 21.50
N ILE A 140 -12.56 -25.27 21.45
CA ILE A 140 -12.84 -24.30 20.39
C ILE A 140 -12.42 -24.83 19.03
N LEU A 141 -11.23 -25.43 18.92
CA LEU A 141 -10.75 -26.04 17.69
C LEU A 141 -11.71 -27.12 17.17
N LEU A 142 -12.15 -28.04 18.04
CA LEU A 142 -13.12 -29.08 17.68
C LEU A 142 -14.48 -28.47 17.29
N GLN A 143 -15.00 -27.52 18.08
CA GLN A 143 -16.26 -26.84 17.77
C GLN A 143 -16.19 -26.08 16.44
N GLY A 144 -15.01 -25.59 16.07
CA GLY A 144 -14.71 -24.98 14.78
C GLY A 144 -15.00 -25.87 13.58
N MET A 145 -14.82 -27.19 13.71
CA MET A 145 -15.17 -28.15 12.67
C MET A 145 -16.66 -28.11 12.35
N ALA A 146 -17.52 -28.01 13.38
CA ALA A 146 -18.98 -27.96 13.20
C ALA A 146 -19.51 -26.55 12.87
N LEU A 147 -18.96 -25.51 13.51
CA LEU A 147 -19.51 -24.15 13.44
C LEU A 147 -19.07 -23.37 12.21
N SER A 148 -17.86 -23.59 11.68
CA SER A 148 -17.38 -22.87 10.50
C SER A 148 -18.21 -23.08 9.23
N PRO A 149 -18.58 -24.33 8.82
CA PRO A 149 -19.44 -24.53 7.66
C PRO A 149 -20.86 -23.98 7.85
N LEU A 150 -21.37 -24.01 9.10
CA LEU A 150 -22.65 -23.43 9.46
C LEU A 150 -22.64 -21.90 9.35
N LEU A 151 -21.66 -21.23 9.95
CA LEU A 151 -21.51 -19.76 9.92
C LEU A 151 -21.27 -19.25 8.50
N THR A 152 -20.47 -19.98 7.72
CA THR A 152 -20.27 -19.70 6.28
C THR A 152 -21.60 -19.72 5.56
N SER A 153 -22.37 -20.80 5.69
CA SER A 153 -23.67 -20.96 5.04
C SER A 153 -24.69 -19.91 5.47
N ILE A 154 -24.73 -19.55 6.76
CA ILE A 154 -25.61 -18.50 7.29
C ILE A 154 -25.29 -17.14 6.66
N THR A 155 -24.02 -16.75 6.69
CA THR A 155 -23.61 -15.43 6.19
C THR A 155 -23.69 -15.36 4.67
N TYR A 156 -23.40 -16.47 3.98
CA TYR A 156 -23.47 -16.54 2.53
C TYR A 156 -24.92 -16.35 2.05
N ASN A 157 -25.85 -17.18 2.53
CA ASN A 157 -27.26 -17.09 2.11
C ASN A 157 -27.96 -15.80 2.54
N ALA A 158 -27.39 -15.06 3.51
CA ALA A 158 -27.93 -13.77 3.91
C ALA A 158 -27.73 -12.69 2.83
N ARG A 159 -26.68 -12.81 2.02
CA ARG A 159 -26.23 -11.76 1.09
C ARG A 159 -26.05 -12.21 -0.36
N TRP A 160 -25.77 -13.48 -0.62
CA TRP A 160 -25.51 -13.99 -1.97
C TRP A 160 -26.52 -15.04 -2.42
N THR A 161 -26.70 -15.12 -3.74
CA THR A 161 -27.42 -16.21 -4.42
C THR A 161 -26.55 -17.46 -4.55
N ALA A 162 -27.13 -18.57 -5.01
CA ALA A 162 -26.37 -19.79 -5.29
C ALA A 162 -25.28 -19.54 -6.36
N GLU A 163 -25.50 -18.61 -7.28
CA GLU A 163 -24.59 -18.20 -8.34
C GLU A 163 -23.58 -17.11 -7.89
N GLY A 164 -23.56 -16.73 -6.60
CA GLY A 164 -22.60 -15.75 -6.07
C GLY A 164 -22.97 -14.28 -6.34
N LEU A 165 -24.18 -14.01 -6.84
CA LEU A 165 -24.65 -12.65 -7.06
C LEU A 165 -25.09 -12.00 -5.74
N ASP A 166 -24.60 -10.78 -5.46
CA ASP A 166 -24.98 -9.99 -4.28
C ASP A 166 -26.46 -9.54 -4.37
N LEU A 167 -27.23 -9.84 -3.33
CA LEU A 167 -28.65 -9.51 -3.20
C LEU A 167 -28.92 -8.05 -2.81
N GLY A 168 -27.88 -7.23 -2.57
CA GLY A 168 -28.01 -5.80 -2.32
C GLY A 168 -28.74 -5.45 -1.02
N ARG A 169 -28.75 -6.36 -0.03
CA ARG A 169 -29.47 -6.17 1.24
C ARG A 169 -28.69 -5.24 2.16
N ASP A 170 -29.17 -4.02 2.35
CA ASP A 170 -28.65 -3.05 3.31
C ASP A 170 -28.76 -3.59 4.75
N LYS A 171 -27.62 -3.99 5.30
CA LYS A 171 -27.39 -4.41 6.70
C LYS A 171 -28.14 -5.68 7.13
N ALA A 172 -27.39 -6.75 7.39
CA ALA A 172 -27.85 -7.97 8.04
C ALA A 172 -28.19 -7.77 9.53
N ASN A 173 -29.03 -6.80 9.87
CA ASN A 173 -29.43 -6.52 11.24
C ASN A 173 -30.50 -7.52 11.74
N THR A 174 -31.13 -8.24 10.81
CA THR A 174 -32.11 -9.28 11.10
C THR A 174 -31.91 -10.44 10.15
N LEU A 175 -31.55 -11.61 10.69
CA LEU A 175 -31.64 -12.89 9.98
C LEU A 175 -33.01 -13.49 10.30
N ASP A 176 -33.67 -14.07 9.30
CA ASP A 176 -34.97 -14.73 9.47
C ASP A 176 -34.81 -16.20 9.07
N PHE A 177 -34.91 -17.09 10.06
CA PHE A 177 -34.80 -18.53 9.86
C PHE A 177 -36.17 -19.19 10.04
N LYS A 178 -36.66 -19.90 9.02
CA LYS A 178 -37.86 -20.73 9.12
C LYS A 178 -37.55 -22.05 9.80
N LEU A 179 -37.39 -22.08 11.13
CA LEU A 179 -36.92 -23.25 11.91
C LEU A 179 -38.05 -23.99 12.64
N GLU A 180 -37.93 -25.31 12.74
CA GLU A 180 -38.63 -26.11 13.75
C GLU A 180 -38.10 -25.83 15.17
N ASP A 181 -38.88 -26.10 16.21
CA ASP A 181 -38.58 -25.64 17.59
C ASP A 181 -37.26 -26.19 18.17
N SER A 182 -36.91 -27.45 17.90
CA SER A 182 -35.67 -28.07 18.40
C SER A 182 -34.42 -27.49 17.72
N ALA A 183 -34.44 -27.35 16.38
CA ALA A 183 -33.38 -26.72 15.60
C ALA A 183 -33.23 -25.23 15.94
N ARG A 184 -34.34 -24.53 16.19
CA ARG A 184 -34.37 -23.14 16.68
C ARG A 184 -33.69 -23.00 18.03
N GLN A 185 -33.94 -23.92 18.96
CA GLN A 185 -33.32 -23.90 20.29
C GLN A 185 -31.80 -24.12 20.22
N ALA A 186 -31.35 -25.12 19.44
CA ALA A 186 -29.92 -25.40 19.26
C ALA A 186 -29.19 -24.23 18.58
N LEU A 187 -29.74 -23.68 17.50
CA LEU A 187 -29.15 -22.51 16.83
C LEU A 187 -29.16 -21.26 17.72
N SER A 188 -30.23 -21.06 18.49
CA SER A 188 -30.30 -19.95 19.45
C SER A 188 -29.24 -20.08 20.54
N GLN A 189 -28.98 -21.31 21.02
CA GLN A 189 -27.92 -21.54 22.00
C GLN A 189 -26.54 -21.25 21.40
N ALA A 190 -26.28 -21.72 20.17
CA ALA A 190 -25.02 -21.44 19.48
C ALA A 190 -24.82 -19.92 19.28
N PHE A 191 -25.86 -19.19 18.88
CA PHE A 191 -25.82 -17.74 18.70
C PHE A 191 -25.58 -16.97 20.00
N GLN A 192 -26.18 -17.44 21.10
CA GLN A 192 -25.95 -16.85 22.43
C GLN A 192 -24.52 -17.07 22.89
N GLU A 193 -24.01 -18.30 22.74
CA GLU A 193 -22.64 -18.62 23.14
C GLU A 193 -21.64 -17.83 22.32
N LEU A 194 -21.75 -17.83 20.98
CA LEU A 194 -20.88 -17.07 20.08
C LEU A 194 -20.96 -15.54 20.23
N GLY A 195 -21.82 -15.01 21.10
CA GLY A 195 -22.01 -13.56 21.27
C GLY A 195 -22.75 -12.89 20.10
N ILE A 196 -23.39 -13.67 19.22
CA ILE A 196 -24.07 -13.18 18.01
C ILE A 196 -25.38 -12.47 18.38
N GLY A 197 -26.22 -13.11 19.21
CA GLY A 197 -27.54 -12.58 19.55
C GLY A 197 -28.54 -13.65 19.97
N VAL A 198 -29.82 -13.32 19.92
CA VAL A 198 -30.92 -14.22 20.34
C VAL A 198 -31.91 -14.44 19.21
N ILE A 199 -32.34 -15.69 19.02
CA ILE A 199 -33.40 -16.05 18.06
C ILE A 199 -34.75 -16.06 18.78
N ARG A 200 -35.69 -15.23 18.34
CA ARG A 200 -37.02 -15.12 18.95
C ARG A 200 -37.93 -16.28 18.52
N ALA A 201 -39.06 -16.44 19.23
CA ALA A 201 -40.03 -17.52 19.00
C ALA A 201 -40.60 -17.62 17.57
N GLY A 202 -40.42 -16.59 16.73
CA GLY A 202 -40.82 -16.58 15.32
C GLY A 202 -39.68 -16.70 14.31
N GLY A 203 -38.49 -17.16 14.69
CA GLY A 203 -37.36 -17.38 13.78
C GLY A 203 -36.52 -16.12 13.45
N LYS A 204 -37.01 -14.93 13.83
CA LYS A 204 -36.28 -13.66 13.70
C LYS A 204 -35.15 -13.54 14.72
N THR A 205 -33.95 -13.31 14.23
CA THR A 205 -32.75 -13.06 15.05
C THR A 205 -32.60 -11.58 15.36
N ALA A 206 -32.45 -11.26 16.64
CA ALA A 206 -31.94 -9.97 17.10
C ALA A 206 -30.43 -10.09 17.26
N ILE A 207 -29.68 -9.54 16.31
CA ILE A 207 -28.21 -9.56 16.31
C ILE A 207 -27.70 -8.41 17.20
N SER A 208 -26.77 -8.72 18.10
CA SER A 208 -26.11 -7.71 18.93
C SER A 208 -25.10 -6.91 18.09
N PRO A 209 -24.75 -5.66 18.45
CA PRO A 209 -23.71 -4.92 17.73
C PRO A 209 -22.37 -5.66 17.63
N GLN A 210 -21.98 -6.36 18.71
CA GLN A 210 -20.78 -7.20 18.74
C GLN A 210 -20.93 -8.45 17.86
N GLY A 211 -22.12 -9.04 17.83
CA GLY A 211 -22.45 -10.16 16.97
C GLY A 211 -22.40 -9.82 15.49
N TYR A 212 -22.87 -8.63 15.12
CA TYR A 212 -22.76 -8.11 13.77
C TYR A 212 -21.29 -7.98 13.33
N LEU A 213 -20.43 -7.40 14.18
CA LEU A 213 -18.99 -7.31 13.93
C LEU A 213 -18.34 -8.70 13.80
N GLY A 214 -18.72 -9.64 14.67
CA GLY A 214 -18.26 -11.03 14.60
C GLY A 214 -18.64 -11.71 13.29
N LEU A 215 -19.89 -11.54 12.85
CA LEU A 215 -20.37 -12.07 11.57
C LEU A 215 -19.68 -11.43 10.36
N GLN A 216 -19.27 -10.17 10.42
CA GLN A 216 -18.46 -9.56 9.36
C GLN A 216 -17.08 -10.23 9.23
N ARG A 217 -16.52 -10.78 10.31
CA ARG A 217 -15.24 -11.52 10.26
C ARG A 217 -15.37 -12.89 9.62
N VAL A 218 -16.57 -13.47 9.58
CA VAL A 218 -16.85 -14.78 8.97
C VAL A 218 -16.62 -14.78 7.45
N TYR A 219 -16.54 -13.61 6.80
CA TYR A 219 -16.08 -13.55 5.40
C TYR A 219 -14.69 -14.18 5.20
N ALA A 220 -13.85 -14.18 6.23
CA ALA A 220 -12.57 -14.89 6.19
C ALA A 220 -12.70 -16.42 6.10
N TYR A 221 -13.88 -16.99 6.36
CA TYR A 221 -14.11 -18.43 6.30
C TYR A 221 -14.40 -18.92 4.89
N TYR A 222 -14.76 -18.03 3.97
CA TYR A 222 -15.26 -18.43 2.65
C TYR A 222 -14.17 -19.12 1.84
N VAL A 223 -12.95 -18.57 1.86
CA VAL A 223 -11.82 -19.19 1.16
C VAL A 223 -11.51 -20.58 1.74
N PRO A 224 -11.28 -20.78 3.05
CA PRO A 224 -10.97 -22.13 3.56
C PRO A 224 -12.13 -23.13 3.43
N THR A 225 -13.38 -22.69 3.58
CA THR A 225 -14.55 -23.57 3.41
C THR A 225 -14.85 -23.90 1.96
N SER A 226 -14.45 -23.04 1.00
CA SER A 226 -14.56 -23.35 -0.43
C SER A 226 -13.73 -24.57 -0.84
N TYR A 227 -12.67 -24.91 -0.10
CA TYR A 227 -11.89 -26.13 -0.31
C TYR A 227 -12.50 -27.37 0.34
N SER A 228 -13.79 -27.35 0.71
CA SER A 228 -14.47 -28.55 1.21
C SER A 228 -14.37 -29.76 0.29
N PRO A 229 -14.39 -29.66 -1.06
CA PRO A 229 -14.21 -30.84 -1.93
C PRO A 229 -12.84 -31.50 -1.71
N LEU A 230 -11.77 -30.71 -1.67
CA LEU A 230 -10.41 -31.17 -1.41
C LEU A 230 -10.27 -31.77 -0.01
N LEU A 231 -10.80 -31.10 1.02
CA LEU A 231 -10.76 -31.54 2.41
C LEU A 231 -11.54 -32.84 2.64
N SER A 232 -12.69 -33.01 1.98
CA SER A 232 -13.52 -34.22 2.05
C SER A 232 -12.80 -35.48 1.54
N ARG A 233 -11.86 -35.29 0.60
CA ARG A 233 -11.07 -36.36 -0.01
C ARG A 233 -9.69 -36.51 0.60
N PHE A 234 -9.40 -35.87 1.74
CA PHE A 234 -8.05 -35.87 2.30
C PHE A 234 -7.47 -37.28 2.54
N HIS A 235 -8.31 -38.25 2.95
CA HIS A 235 -7.90 -39.66 3.05
C HIS A 235 -7.42 -40.24 1.70
N GLU A 236 -8.12 -39.93 0.60
CA GLU A 236 -7.73 -40.35 -0.74
C GLU A 236 -6.43 -39.67 -1.18
N LEU A 237 -6.27 -38.38 -0.91
CA LEU A 237 -5.03 -37.64 -1.17
C LEU A 237 -3.85 -38.28 -0.43
N LEU A 238 -4.05 -38.63 0.84
CA LEU A 238 -2.97 -39.13 1.70
C LEU A 238 -2.53 -40.55 1.37
N PHE A 239 -3.42 -41.42 0.89
CA PHE A 239 -3.10 -42.86 0.73
C PHE A 239 -3.22 -43.40 -0.69
N LYS A 240 -3.79 -42.65 -1.64
CA LYS A 240 -4.13 -43.18 -2.97
C LYS A 240 -3.73 -42.27 -4.12
N ASP A 241 -4.30 -41.07 -4.19
CA ASP A 241 -4.15 -40.14 -5.32
C ASP A 241 -3.82 -38.74 -4.81
N PRO A 242 -2.55 -38.47 -4.46
CA PRO A 242 -2.14 -37.17 -3.95
C PRO A 242 -2.29 -36.04 -4.99
N GLY A 243 -2.41 -36.36 -6.29
CA GLY A 243 -2.60 -35.42 -7.40
C GLY A 243 -4.05 -35.13 -7.75
N TRP A 244 -5.03 -35.72 -7.05
CA TRP A 244 -6.45 -35.57 -7.36
C TRP A 244 -6.86 -34.09 -7.46
N GLY A 245 -7.59 -33.76 -8.53
CA GLY A 245 -8.07 -32.41 -8.83
C GLY A 245 -7.08 -31.50 -9.56
N PHE A 246 -5.86 -31.99 -9.86
CA PHE A 246 -4.78 -31.22 -10.50
C PHE A 246 -4.08 -31.97 -11.65
N ASN A 247 -4.61 -33.13 -12.07
CA ASN A 247 -4.22 -33.80 -13.31
C ASN A 247 -4.59 -32.91 -14.53
N GLU A 248 -4.10 -33.21 -15.74
CA GLU A 248 -4.38 -32.39 -16.95
C GLU A 248 -5.89 -32.23 -17.18
N LEU A 249 -6.45 -31.15 -16.63
CA LEU A 249 -7.82 -30.72 -16.86
C LEU A 249 -7.84 -30.04 -18.23
N ASP A 250 -8.89 -30.32 -19.00
CA ASP A 250 -9.22 -29.52 -20.17
C ASP A 250 -9.41 -28.06 -19.70
N PRO A 251 -8.84 -27.04 -20.36
CA PRO A 251 -9.10 -25.64 -20.03
C PRO A 251 -10.59 -25.26 -19.97
N ASP A 252 -11.48 -26.09 -20.52
CA ASP A 252 -12.94 -25.93 -20.45
C ASP A 252 -13.63 -26.68 -19.28
N GLU A 253 -12.91 -27.52 -18.51
CA GLU A 253 -13.46 -28.22 -17.35
C GLU A 253 -13.39 -27.37 -16.07
N ASP A 254 -14.51 -27.31 -15.32
CA ASP A 254 -14.59 -26.59 -14.05
C ASP A 254 -13.73 -27.28 -12.97
N GLU A 255 -13.10 -26.47 -12.11
CA GLU A 255 -12.23 -26.98 -11.05
C GLU A 255 -13.01 -27.78 -10.01
N ILE A 256 -12.65 -29.05 -9.85
CA ILE A 256 -13.38 -29.99 -8.97
C ILE A 256 -12.92 -29.96 -7.51
N HIS A 257 -11.73 -29.40 -7.25
CA HIS A 257 -11.10 -29.40 -5.93
C HIS A 257 -11.57 -28.24 -5.03
N VAL A 258 -12.31 -27.27 -5.59
CA VAL A 258 -12.74 -26.06 -4.90
C VAL A 258 -14.16 -25.67 -5.34
N GLU A 259 -14.98 -25.19 -4.40
CA GLU A 259 -16.23 -24.52 -4.72
C GLU A 259 -15.91 -23.10 -5.20
N ARG A 260 -15.73 -22.95 -6.51
CA ARG A 260 -15.16 -21.75 -7.12
C ARG A 260 -16.02 -20.49 -6.87
N THR A 261 -17.34 -20.63 -6.79
CA THR A 261 -18.24 -19.48 -6.53
C THR A 261 -17.99 -18.88 -5.15
N LEU A 262 -18.00 -19.70 -4.10
CA LEU A 262 -17.71 -19.31 -2.73
C LEU A 262 -16.28 -18.77 -2.60
N ASN A 263 -15.32 -19.40 -3.29
CA ASN A 263 -13.93 -18.96 -3.31
C ASN A 263 -13.77 -17.54 -3.89
N VAL A 264 -14.41 -17.26 -5.04
CA VAL A 264 -14.36 -15.94 -5.71
C VAL A 264 -15.04 -14.88 -4.85
N VAL A 265 -16.21 -15.18 -4.27
CA VAL A 265 -16.90 -14.25 -3.36
C VAL A 265 -16.04 -13.95 -2.12
N GLY A 266 -15.44 -14.97 -1.53
CA GLY A 266 -14.57 -14.86 -0.36
C GLY A 266 -13.32 -14.03 -0.60
N SER A 267 -12.57 -14.37 -1.65
CA SER A 267 -11.32 -13.69 -2.01
C SER A 267 -11.57 -12.26 -2.50
N GLY A 268 -12.60 -12.03 -3.32
CA GLY A 268 -12.95 -10.69 -3.81
C GLY A 268 -13.27 -9.69 -2.70
N ALA A 269 -14.02 -10.11 -1.67
CA ALA A 269 -14.34 -9.27 -0.51
C ALA A 269 -13.08 -8.92 0.32
N GLN A 270 -12.12 -9.84 0.42
CA GLN A 270 -10.85 -9.61 1.11
C GLN A 270 -9.95 -8.67 0.31
N HIS A 271 -9.81 -8.90 -1.00
CA HIS A 271 -8.92 -8.13 -1.88
C HIS A 271 -9.35 -6.67 -2.00
N ALA A 272 -10.66 -6.40 -2.10
CA ALA A 272 -11.18 -5.04 -2.25
C ALA A 272 -10.75 -4.10 -1.11
N SER A 273 -10.59 -4.62 0.11
CA SER A 273 -10.13 -3.82 1.26
C SER A 273 -8.66 -3.39 1.16
N LEU A 274 -7.85 -4.12 0.38
CA LEU A 274 -6.40 -3.91 0.19
C LEU A 274 -6.08 -3.17 -1.11
N PHE A 275 -7.02 -3.09 -2.06
CA PHE A 275 -6.82 -2.35 -3.30
C PHE A 275 -6.46 -0.88 -3.05
N LYS A 276 -7.02 -0.27 -2.01
CA LYS A 276 -6.67 1.10 -1.58
C LYS A 276 -5.15 1.30 -1.39
N ASP A 277 -4.45 0.26 -0.94
CA ASP A 277 -3.03 0.33 -0.62
C ASP A 277 -2.20 0.15 -1.90
N LEU A 278 -2.60 -0.76 -2.80
CA LEU A 278 -2.00 -0.85 -4.14
C LEU A 278 -2.18 0.47 -4.91
N LEU A 279 -3.35 1.12 -4.77
CA LEU A 279 -3.63 2.41 -5.36
C LEU A 279 -2.68 3.52 -4.89
N ARG A 280 -2.02 3.39 -3.73
CA ARG A 280 -0.98 4.35 -3.29
C ARG A 280 0.22 4.36 -4.23
N HIS A 281 0.69 3.19 -4.65
CA HIS A 281 1.78 3.10 -5.62
C HIS A 281 1.35 3.63 -6.99
N VAL A 282 0.14 3.25 -7.44
CA VAL A 282 -0.43 3.75 -8.69
C VAL A 282 -0.58 5.28 -8.67
N HIS A 283 -1.03 5.85 -7.54
CA HIS A 283 -1.18 7.28 -7.35
C HIS A 283 0.13 8.02 -7.60
N LEU A 284 1.23 7.57 -6.98
CA LEU A 284 2.55 8.21 -7.14
C LEU A 284 3.03 8.23 -8.59
N VAL A 285 2.65 7.23 -9.40
CA VAL A 285 3.01 7.18 -10.83
C VAL A 285 2.25 8.24 -11.65
N PHE A 286 1.00 8.53 -11.31
CA PHE A 286 0.12 9.42 -12.08
C PHE A 286 -0.09 10.81 -11.48
N ASP A 287 0.34 11.05 -10.24
CA ASP A 287 0.18 12.33 -9.53
C ASP A 287 1.38 13.26 -9.70
N ASN A 288 1.66 13.60 -10.96
CA ASN A 288 2.64 14.60 -11.37
C ASN A 288 2.21 15.25 -12.70
N GLU A 289 2.78 16.40 -13.07
CA GLU A 289 2.40 17.16 -14.27
C GLU A 289 3.17 16.73 -15.54
N LYS A 290 4.06 15.73 -15.45
CA LYS A 290 4.85 15.25 -16.60
C LYS A 290 4.08 14.20 -17.40
N PHE A 291 2.94 14.58 -17.97
CA PHE A 291 1.98 13.64 -18.55
C PHE A 291 2.55 12.77 -19.69
N ASP A 292 3.47 13.28 -20.50
CA ASP A 292 4.13 12.51 -21.56
C ASP A 292 5.11 11.46 -21.02
N GLU A 293 5.64 11.66 -19.81
CA GLU A 293 6.51 10.73 -19.11
C GLU A 293 5.74 9.67 -18.32
N GLN A 294 4.40 9.71 -18.28
CA GLN A 294 3.57 8.75 -17.56
C GLN A 294 3.22 7.51 -18.40
N PRO A 295 2.73 6.41 -17.77
CA PRO A 295 2.13 5.31 -18.49
C PRO A 295 0.93 5.75 -19.33
N GLN A 296 0.71 5.04 -20.45
CA GLN A 296 -0.51 5.11 -21.26
C GLN A 296 -1.40 3.89 -21.05
N PHE A 297 -0.82 2.81 -20.52
CA PHE A 297 -1.50 1.54 -20.30
C PHE A 297 -1.28 1.07 -18.87
N VAL A 298 -2.33 0.55 -18.24
CA VAL A 298 -2.21 -0.25 -17.01
C VAL A 298 -2.56 -1.68 -17.37
N VAL A 299 -1.64 -2.61 -17.12
CA VAL A 299 -1.78 -4.01 -17.52
C VAL A 299 -1.94 -4.87 -16.28
N ASP A 300 -3.14 -5.41 -16.06
CA ASP A 300 -3.46 -6.30 -14.96
C ASP A 300 -3.37 -7.76 -15.40
N THR A 301 -2.44 -8.51 -14.81
CA THR A 301 -2.26 -9.95 -15.10
C THR A 301 -2.96 -10.78 -14.05
N GLY A 302 -3.86 -11.66 -14.49
CA GLY A 302 -4.89 -12.30 -13.65
C GLY A 302 -6.01 -11.34 -13.29
N CYS A 303 -6.55 -10.65 -14.30
CA CYS A 303 -7.51 -9.57 -14.08
C CYS A 303 -8.87 -10.03 -13.52
N GLY A 304 -9.20 -11.33 -13.57
CA GLY A 304 -10.44 -11.85 -13.02
C GLY A 304 -11.66 -11.21 -13.67
N ASP A 305 -12.44 -10.47 -12.89
CA ASP A 305 -13.64 -9.74 -13.34
C ASP A 305 -13.37 -8.26 -13.73
N GLY A 306 -12.10 -7.83 -13.70
CA GLY A 306 -11.69 -6.47 -14.04
C GLY A 306 -11.90 -5.44 -12.92
N HIS A 307 -12.29 -5.84 -11.72
CA HIS A 307 -12.59 -4.90 -10.62
C HIS A 307 -11.37 -4.04 -10.23
N LEU A 308 -10.16 -4.60 -10.21
CA LEU A 308 -8.94 -3.85 -9.92
C LEU A 308 -8.67 -2.78 -10.97
N LEU A 309 -8.77 -3.13 -12.26
CA LEU A 309 -8.63 -2.18 -13.37
C LEU A 309 -9.65 -1.04 -13.29
N ALA A 310 -10.90 -1.35 -12.97
CA ALA A 310 -11.94 -0.35 -12.78
C ALA A 310 -11.61 0.59 -11.61
N CYS A 311 -11.14 0.05 -10.49
CA CYS A 311 -10.71 0.82 -9.33
C CYS A 311 -9.52 1.73 -9.66
N ILE A 312 -8.51 1.23 -10.37
CA ILE A 312 -7.34 2.01 -10.80
C ILE A 312 -7.76 3.15 -11.72
N TYR A 313 -8.56 2.87 -12.75
CA TYR A 313 -9.01 3.90 -13.68
C TYR A 313 -9.82 5.00 -12.98
N ALA A 314 -10.76 4.61 -12.10
CA ALA A 314 -11.53 5.56 -11.31
C ALA A 314 -10.62 6.40 -10.40
N HIS A 315 -9.64 5.77 -9.74
CA HIS A 315 -8.70 6.47 -8.88
C HIS A 315 -7.86 7.50 -9.64
N VAL A 316 -7.28 7.12 -10.77
CA VAL A 316 -6.49 8.04 -11.62
C VAL A 316 -7.36 9.17 -12.16
N ARG A 317 -8.59 8.87 -12.61
CA ARG A 317 -9.52 9.87 -13.12
C ARG A 317 -9.91 10.89 -12.06
N ASP A 318 -10.20 10.44 -10.84
CA ASP A 318 -10.84 11.26 -9.82
C ASP A 318 -9.85 11.89 -8.81
N HIS A 319 -8.63 11.34 -8.68
CA HIS A 319 -7.72 11.70 -7.59
C HIS A 319 -6.27 12.03 -8.00
N THR A 320 -5.91 12.06 -9.29
CA THR A 320 -4.54 12.43 -9.71
C THR A 320 -4.53 13.58 -10.71
N ALA A 321 -3.35 14.21 -10.87
CA ALA A 321 -3.13 15.22 -11.92
C ALA A 321 -3.54 14.73 -13.32
N ARG A 322 -3.23 13.46 -13.67
CA ARG A 322 -3.58 12.85 -14.96
C ARG A 322 -5.08 12.85 -15.25
N GLY A 323 -5.92 12.67 -14.24
CA GLY A 323 -7.37 12.66 -14.37
C GLY A 323 -7.96 13.94 -14.98
N LYS A 324 -7.27 15.08 -14.81
CA LYS A 324 -7.67 16.39 -15.33
C LYS A 324 -7.45 16.55 -16.84
N VAL A 325 -6.63 15.67 -17.44
CA VAL A 325 -6.16 15.78 -18.84
C VAL A 325 -6.30 14.46 -19.62
N LEU A 326 -7.26 13.60 -19.24
CA LEU A 326 -7.47 12.30 -19.91
C LEU A 326 -7.92 12.41 -21.38
N GLU A 327 -8.44 13.56 -21.80
CA GLU A 327 -8.79 13.82 -23.20
C GLU A 327 -7.53 13.95 -24.07
N ASP A 328 -6.54 14.71 -23.61
CA ASP A 328 -5.26 14.93 -24.31
C ASP A 328 -4.26 13.78 -24.08
N HIS A 329 -4.27 13.19 -22.88
CA HIS A 329 -3.41 12.08 -22.48
C HIS A 329 -4.26 10.88 -22.06
N PRO A 330 -4.80 10.09 -23.00
CA PRO A 330 -5.67 8.97 -22.68
C PRO A 330 -4.96 7.87 -21.88
N LEU A 331 -5.72 7.16 -21.05
CA LEU A 331 -5.27 6.02 -20.27
C LEU A 331 -6.14 4.80 -20.61
N THR A 332 -5.52 3.69 -20.98
CA THR A 332 -6.22 2.45 -21.36
C THR A 332 -5.90 1.31 -20.38
N MET A 333 -6.93 0.67 -19.86
CA MET A 333 -6.78 -0.54 -19.04
C MET A 333 -6.57 -1.78 -19.91
N VAL A 334 -5.72 -2.71 -19.51
CA VAL A 334 -5.49 -3.96 -20.23
C VAL A 334 -5.66 -5.13 -19.27
N GLY A 335 -6.73 -5.89 -19.44
CA GLY A 335 -6.97 -7.13 -18.72
C GLY A 335 -6.27 -8.30 -19.40
N VAL A 336 -5.48 -9.06 -18.63
CA VAL A 336 -4.81 -10.27 -19.08
C VAL A 336 -5.25 -11.43 -18.20
N ASP A 337 -5.84 -12.46 -18.80
CA ASP A 337 -6.22 -13.67 -18.06
C ASP A 337 -6.12 -14.91 -18.96
N PHE A 338 -5.76 -16.05 -18.40
CA PHE A 338 -5.69 -17.31 -19.15
C PHE A 338 -7.08 -17.94 -19.31
N ASN A 339 -7.99 -17.68 -18.36
CA ASN A 339 -9.37 -18.17 -18.37
C ASN A 339 -10.27 -17.31 -19.26
N GLU A 340 -11.04 -17.93 -20.14
CA GLU A 340 -11.94 -17.19 -21.06
C GLU A 340 -13.13 -16.53 -20.34
N LYS A 341 -13.74 -17.21 -19.37
CA LYS A 341 -14.87 -16.67 -18.60
C LYS A 341 -14.45 -15.39 -17.87
N SER A 342 -13.26 -15.36 -17.27
CA SER A 342 -12.67 -14.15 -16.64
C SER A 342 -12.49 -13.02 -17.65
N ARG A 343 -11.92 -13.30 -18.83
CA ARG A 343 -11.74 -12.28 -19.88
C ARG A 343 -13.07 -11.68 -20.34
N VAL A 344 -14.09 -12.51 -20.54
CA VAL A 344 -15.44 -12.06 -20.93
C VAL A 344 -16.06 -11.20 -19.82
N ALA A 345 -15.96 -11.64 -18.54
CA ALA A 345 -16.45 -10.87 -17.40
C ALA A 345 -15.76 -9.51 -17.28
N THR A 346 -14.43 -9.47 -17.41
CA THR A 346 -13.63 -8.24 -17.43
C THR A 346 -14.09 -7.29 -18.54
N ALA A 347 -14.25 -7.77 -19.78
CA ALA A 347 -14.70 -6.94 -20.88
C ALA A 347 -16.10 -6.35 -20.63
N CYS A 348 -17.07 -7.19 -20.25
CA CYS A 348 -18.43 -6.78 -19.94
C CYS A 348 -18.48 -5.74 -18.81
N ASN A 349 -17.75 -5.95 -17.72
CA ASN A 349 -17.73 -5.06 -16.57
C ASN A 349 -17.09 -3.70 -16.91
N LEU A 350 -15.97 -3.70 -17.63
CA LEU A 350 -15.30 -2.46 -18.04
C LEU A 350 -16.11 -1.69 -19.10
N ASP A 351 -16.81 -2.38 -20.00
CA ASP A 351 -17.76 -1.76 -20.94
C ASP A 351 -18.92 -1.08 -20.21
N GLN A 352 -19.53 -1.77 -19.24
CA GLN A 352 -20.62 -1.21 -18.41
C GLN A 352 -20.18 0.04 -17.64
N LEU A 353 -18.92 0.08 -17.19
CA LEU A 353 -18.33 1.21 -16.48
C LEU A 353 -17.74 2.28 -17.40
N GLN A 354 -17.81 2.10 -18.72
CA GLN A 354 -17.24 3.01 -19.74
C GLN A 354 -15.73 3.25 -19.53
N VAL A 355 -15.00 2.22 -19.13
CA VAL A 355 -13.55 2.28 -18.95
C VAL A 355 -12.87 1.93 -20.29
N PRO A 356 -12.00 2.80 -20.86
CA PRO A 356 -11.24 2.46 -22.07
C PRO A 356 -10.35 1.25 -21.80
N HIS A 357 -10.56 0.16 -22.52
CA HIS A 357 -9.88 -1.08 -22.20
C HIS A 357 -9.57 -1.99 -23.40
N ARG A 358 -8.72 -2.99 -23.15
CA ARG A 358 -8.45 -4.14 -24.01
C ARG A 358 -8.39 -5.39 -23.14
N VAL A 359 -8.81 -6.53 -23.67
CA VAL A 359 -8.65 -7.82 -22.99
C VAL A 359 -7.87 -8.78 -23.88
N ILE A 360 -6.88 -9.46 -23.31
CA ILE A 360 -6.02 -10.43 -24.01
C ILE A 360 -5.85 -11.71 -23.19
N ALA A 361 -5.50 -12.79 -23.87
CA ALA A 361 -5.16 -14.04 -23.22
C ALA A 361 -3.73 -13.98 -22.68
N GLY A 362 -3.47 -14.51 -21.49
CA GLY A 362 -2.10 -14.56 -20.99
C GLY A 362 -1.97 -15.34 -19.70
N ASP A 363 -0.79 -15.89 -19.49
CA ASP A 363 -0.43 -16.76 -18.38
C ASP A 363 0.71 -16.08 -17.61
N ILE A 364 0.56 -15.92 -16.29
CA ILE A 364 1.55 -15.27 -15.43
C ILE A 364 2.92 -15.96 -15.51
N GLY A 365 2.97 -17.26 -15.75
CA GLY A 365 4.21 -18.02 -15.94
C GLY A 365 4.88 -17.78 -17.29
N LYS A 366 4.23 -17.09 -18.23
CA LYS A 366 4.72 -16.86 -19.60
C LYS A 366 4.67 -15.37 -19.99
N PRO A 367 5.36 -14.47 -19.27
CA PRO A 367 5.27 -13.03 -19.51
C PRO A 367 5.76 -12.61 -20.91
N ALA A 368 6.72 -13.32 -21.51
CA ALA A 368 7.13 -13.07 -22.90
C ALA A 368 5.97 -13.25 -23.91
N SER A 369 5.07 -14.21 -23.66
CA SER A 369 3.85 -14.38 -24.47
C SER A 369 2.91 -13.20 -24.32
N ILE A 370 2.74 -12.69 -23.09
CA ILE A 370 1.95 -11.50 -22.79
C ILE A 370 2.53 -10.29 -23.56
N MET A 371 3.84 -10.04 -23.49
CA MET A 371 4.48 -8.94 -24.21
C MET A 371 4.27 -9.01 -25.72
N ASN A 372 4.35 -10.21 -26.30
CA ASN A 372 4.06 -10.43 -27.72
C ASN A 372 2.60 -10.11 -28.08
N GLN A 373 1.65 -10.47 -27.21
CA GLN A 373 0.25 -10.13 -27.42
C GLN A 373 -0.04 -8.63 -27.28
N LEU A 374 0.56 -7.97 -26.29
CA LEU A 374 0.50 -6.51 -26.13
C LEU A 374 0.97 -5.80 -27.41
N LYS A 375 2.13 -6.21 -27.95
CA LYS A 375 2.66 -5.69 -29.21
C LYS A 375 1.69 -5.89 -30.38
N ARG A 376 1.12 -7.10 -30.54
CA ARG A 376 0.11 -7.39 -31.58
C ARG A 376 -1.13 -6.52 -31.46
N LYS A 377 -1.54 -6.20 -30.23
CA LYS A 377 -2.65 -5.29 -29.95
C LYS A 377 -2.28 -3.80 -30.00
N LYS A 378 -1.07 -3.44 -30.47
CA LYS A 378 -0.57 -2.06 -30.52
C LYS A 378 -0.58 -1.40 -29.13
N VAL A 379 -0.17 -2.15 -28.10
CA VAL A 379 0.17 -1.64 -26.77
C VAL A 379 1.69 -1.51 -26.70
N ASN A 380 2.19 -0.31 -26.40
CA ASN A 380 3.62 -0.06 -26.25
C ASN A 380 4.06 -0.49 -24.84
N SER A 381 4.86 -1.55 -24.73
CA SER A 381 5.33 -2.08 -23.45
C SER A 381 6.08 -1.04 -22.61
N LYS A 382 6.84 -0.13 -23.24
CA LYS A 382 7.54 0.97 -22.54
C LYS A 382 6.60 2.00 -21.92
N LYS A 383 5.31 1.98 -22.29
CA LYS A 383 4.26 2.85 -21.75
C LYS A 383 3.28 2.09 -20.84
N CYS A 384 3.67 0.90 -20.38
CA CYS A 384 2.88 0.08 -19.47
C CYS A 384 3.33 0.26 -18.01
N LEU A 385 2.37 0.45 -17.12
CA LEU A 385 2.49 0.08 -15.71
C LEU A 385 1.83 -1.28 -15.54
N HIS A 386 2.58 -2.27 -15.08
CA HIS A 386 2.01 -3.58 -14.77
C HIS A 386 1.43 -3.57 -13.35
N VAL A 387 0.32 -4.27 -13.17
CA VAL A 387 -0.29 -4.51 -11.87
C VAL A 387 -0.70 -5.98 -11.75
N ARG A 388 -0.76 -6.50 -10.52
CA ARG A 388 -1.47 -7.75 -10.18
C ARG A 388 -1.64 -7.86 -8.67
N SER A 389 -2.66 -8.60 -8.25
CA SER A 389 -2.91 -8.87 -6.83
C SER A 389 -3.06 -10.37 -6.59
N PHE A 390 -2.23 -10.91 -5.69
CA PHE A 390 -2.30 -12.28 -5.16
C PHE A 390 -2.24 -13.35 -6.26
N LEU A 391 -1.15 -13.41 -7.03
CA LEU A 391 -1.07 -14.29 -8.21
C LEU A 391 0.28 -15.00 -8.42
N ASP A 392 1.40 -14.48 -7.94
CA ASP A 392 2.71 -15.14 -8.12
C ASP A 392 2.80 -16.44 -7.31
N HIS A 393 2.08 -16.53 -6.19
CA HIS A 393 1.94 -17.77 -5.43
C HIS A 393 1.07 -18.79 -6.17
N ASP A 394 0.04 -18.37 -6.90
CA ASP A 394 -0.88 -19.23 -7.65
C ASP A 394 -0.44 -19.45 -9.12
N ARG A 395 0.85 -19.20 -9.41
CA ARG A 395 1.40 -19.43 -10.75
C ARG A 395 1.43 -20.92 -11.09
N PRO A 396 1.30 -21.32 -12.36
CA PRO A 396 1.65 -22.66 -12.79
C PRO A 396 3.10 -22.99 -12.41
N TYR A 397 3.30 -24.11 -11.70
CA TYR A 397 4.64 -24.54 -11.32
C TYR A 397 5.46 -24.91 -12.54
N ILE A 398 6.66 -24.33 -12.61
CA ILE A 398 7.65 -24.61 -13.63
C ILE A 398 8.93 -24.97 -12.87
N PRO A 399 9.39 -26.24 -12.95
CA PRO A 399 10.65 -26.66 -12.34
C PRO A 399 11.81 -25.77 -12.79
N ALA A 400 12.75 -25.53 -11.89
CA ALA A 400 13.93 -24.76 -12.20
C ALA A 400 14.78 -25.50 -13.24
N LYS A 401 15.31 -24.76 -14.21
CA LYS A 401 16.27 -25.31 -15.17
C LYS A 401 17.66 -25.36 -14.58
N THR A 402 17.98 -24.41 -13.71
CA THR A 402 19.30 -24.24 -13.12
C THR A 402 19.24 -24.60 -11.64
N ALA A 403 19.98 -25.64 -11.26
CA ALA A 403 20.16 -25.97 -9.85
C ALA A 403 20.99 -24.88 -9.16
N ILE A 404 20.55 -24.47 -7.98
CA ILE A 404 21.33 -23.60 -7.10
C ILE A 404 22.39 -24.46 -6.40
N ALA A 405 23.65 -24.00 -6.40
CA ALA A 405 24.74 -24.69 -5.71
C ALA A 405 24.46 -24.81 -4.19
N GLN A 406 24.94 -25.90 -3.57
CA GLN A 406 24.81 -26.13 -2.12
C GLN A 406 25.81 -25.27 -1.33
N GLU A 407 25.60 -23.96 -1.32
CA GLU A 407 26.45 -22.99 -0.61
C GLU A 407 25.58 -22.03 0.23
N SER A 408 25.83 -20.72 0.17
CA SER A 408 25.17 -19.72 1.02
C SER A 408 23.68 -19.61 0.71
N VAL A 409 23.29 -19.66 -0.56
CA VAL A 409 21.87 -19.65 -0.95
C VAL A 409 21.13 -20.88 -0.41
N ALA A 410 21.73 -22.07 -0.48
CA ALA A 410 21.11 -23.27 0.07
C ALA A 410 20.90 -23.17 1.59
N SER A 411 21.88 -22.63 2.31
CA SER A 411 21.79 -22.41 3.76
C SER A 411 20.72 -21.37 4.12
N PHE A 412 20.62 -20.30 3.34
CA PHE A 412 19.55 -19.30 3.48
C PHE A 412 18.17 -19.91 3.23
N VAL A 413 18.02 -20.67 2.13
CA VAL A 413 16.73 -21.30 1.80
C VAL A 413 16.33 -22.30 2.88
N GLN A 414 17.27 -23.10 3.38
CA GLN A 414 17.02 -23.96 4.52
C GLN A 414 16.52 -23.14 5.71
N ALA A 415 17.21 -22.06 6.10
CA ALA A 415 16.79 -21.25 7.24
C ALA A 415 15.42 -20.56 7.06
N GLN A 416 15.02 -20.24 5.83
CA GLN A 416 13.80 -19.46 5.54
C GLN A 416 12.58 -20.31 5.18
N LEU A 417 12.79 -21.52 4.67
CA LEU A 417 11.73 -22.36 4.09
C LEU A 417 11.75 -23.81 4.61
N GLU A 418 12.50 -24.12 5.68
CA GLU A 418 12.71 -25.51 6.19
C GLU A 418 11.41 -26.29 6.39
N ASP A 419 10.39 -25.62 6.95
CA ASP A 419 9.11 -26.21 7.33
C ASP A 419 7.97 -25.80 6.39
N PHE A 420 8.29 -25.27 5.21
CA PHE A 420 7.32 -24.92 4.19
C PHE A 420 7.08 -26.15 3.32
N VAL A 421 5.80 -26.42 3.02
CA VAL A 421 5.40 -27.62 2.29
C VAL A 421 4.65 -27.20 1.04
N HIS A 422 5.18 -27.58 -0.11
CA HIS A 422 4.61 -27.28 -1.43
C HIS A 422 4.55 -28.54 -2.26
N LEU A 423 3.51 -28.62 -3.10
CA LEU A 423 3.20 -29.83 -3.85
C LEU A 423 3.25 -29.55 -5.36
N ASP A 424 3.84 -30.48 -6.12
CA ASP A 424 3.71 -30.49 -7.57
C ASP A 424 2.31 -30.98 -8.00
N LYS A 425 2.07 -31.04 -9.32
CA LYS A 425 0.77 -31.45 -9.86
C LYS A 425 0.43 -32.92 -9.53
N GLU A 426 1.44 -33.76 -9.35
CA GLU A 426 1.30 -35.15 -8.90
C GLU A 426 1.12 -35.27 -7.37
N GLY A 427 1.14 -34.16 -6.64
CA GLY A 427 1.01 -34.13 -5.19
C GLY A 427 2.26 -34.57 -4.43
N LYS A 428 3.43 -34.60 -5.07
CA LYS A 428 4.72 -34.86 -4.42
C LYS A 428 5.27 -33.57 -3.81
N ALA A 429 6.00 -33.72 -2.70
CA ALA A 429 6.66 -32.60 -2.05
C ALA A 429 7.77 -32.01 -2.95
N ILE A 430 7.74 -30.70 -3.15
CA ILE A 430 8.78 -29.94 -3.82
C ILE A 430 9.84 -29.56 -2.79
N ALA A 431 11.12 -29.82 -3.10
CA ALA A 431 12.21 -29.42 -2.23
C ALA A 431 12.30 -27.87 -2.12
N PRO A 432 12.55 -27.30 -0.92
CA PRO A 432 12.58 -25.85 -0.74
C PRO A 432 13.55 -25.11 -1.67
N LEU A 433 14.74 -25.69 -1.91
CA LEU A 433 15.75 -25.11 -2.80
C LEU A 433 15.29 -25.07 -4.26
N GLU A 434 14.62 -26.12 -4.72
CA GLU A 434 14.04 -26.22 -6.06
C GLU A 434 12.91 -25.18 -6.23
N LEU A 435 12.04 -25.05 -5.23
CA LEU A 435 10.97 -24.05 -5.26
C LEU A 435 11.52 -22.62 -5.32
N PHE A 436 12.53 -22.32 -4.50
CA PHE A 436 13.18 -21.02 -4.50
C PHE A 436 13.84 -20.72 -5.85
N ALA A 437 14.54 -21.70 -6.45
CA ALA A 437 15.10 -21.57 -7.79
C ALA A 437 14.01 -21.32 -8.85
N SER A 438 12.89 -22.04 -8.79
CA SER A 438 11.73 -21.82 -9.65
C SER A 438 11.18 -20.40 -9.52
N LEU A 439 11.12 -19.86 -8.30
CA LEU A 439 10.69 -18.48 -8.04
C LEU A 439 11.67 -17.46 -8.62
N VAL A 440 12.99 -17.66 -8.46
CA VAL A 440 14.01 -16.79 -9.06
C VAL A 440 13.88 -16.78 -10.58
N GLU A 441 13.72 -17.93 -11.23
CA GLU A 441 13.52 -18.01 -12.69
C GLU A 441 12.19 -17.40 -13.14
N HIS A 442 11.14 -17.51 -12.34
CA HIS A 442 9.87 -16.80 -12.56
C HIS A 442 10.04 -15.28 -12.51
N MET A 443 10.70 -14.78 -11.45
CA MET A 443 10.98 -13.35 -11.31
C MET A 443 11.92 -12.84 -12.41
N ALA A 444 12.89 -13.64 -12.86
CA ALA A 444 13.78 -13.28 -13.96
C ALA A 444 13.02 -13.10 -15.28
N ARG A 445 12.10 -14.03 -15.61
CA ARG A 445 11.22 -13.90 -16.79
C ARG A 445 10.38 -12.62 -16.74
N TRP A 446 9.89 -12.25 -15.56
CA TRP A 446 9.18 -10.98 -15.38
C TRP A 446 10.12 -9.77 -15.45
N GLY A 447 11.32 -9.86 -14.88
CA GLY A 447 12.32 -8.80 -14.95
C GLY A 447 12.69 -8.45 -16.40
N ASP A 448 12.81 -9.45 -17.26
CA ASP A 448 13.07 -9.25 -18.69
C ASP A 448 11.83 -8.69 -19.41
N ALA A 449 10.62 -9.11 -19.04
CA ALA A 449 9.39 -8.61 -19.63
C ALA A 449 9.04 -7.16 -19.21
N LEU A 450 9.56 -6.71 -18.07
CA LEU A 450 9.35 -5.37 -17.52
C LEU A 450 10.42 -4.37 -17.97
N GLU A 451 11.35 -4.76 -18.84
CA GLU A 451 12.39 -3.90 -19.36
C GLU A 451 11.81 -2.61 -19.98
N GLU A 452 12.33 -1.45 -19.55
CA GLU A 452 11.89 -0.10 -19.93
C GLU A 452 10.41 0.24 -19.65
N SER A 453 9.69 -0.62 -18.93
CA SER A 453 8.33 -0.34 -18.45
C SER A 453 8.36 0.53 -17.19
N PHE A 454 7.18 0.92 -16.71
CA PHE A 454 7.03 1.59 -15.41
C PHE A 454 7.09 0.62 -14.22
N GLY A 455 7.46 -0.64 -14.46
CA GLY A 455 7.53 -1.67 -13.43
C GLY A 455 6.17 -2.29 -13.10
N LEU A 456 6.09 -2.86 -11.91
CA LEU A 456 5.01 -3.71 -11.43
C LEU A 456 4.55 -3.27 -10.03
N CYS A 457 3.34 -2.76 -9.90
CA CYS A 457 2.69 -2.62 -8.59
C CYS A 457 2.02 -3.94 -8.23
N MET A 458 2.35 -4.52 -7.08
CA MET A 458 1.80 -5.82 -6.69
C MET A 458 1.45 -5.92 -5.22
N LEU A 459 0.38 -6.67 -4.99
CA LEU A 459 0.03 -7.25 -3.70
C LEU A 459 0.33 -8.74 -3.76
N GLU A 460 0.99 -9.28 -2.73
CA GLU A 460 1.26 -10.71 -2.66
C GLU A 460 1.15 -11.24 -1.23
N VAL A 461 0.78 -12.50 -1.10
CA VAL A 461 0.63 -13.22 0.18
C VAL A 461 1.83 -14.13 0.45
N MET A 462 2.25 -14.18 1.73
CA MET A 462 3.51 -14.78 2.20
C MET A 462 3.24 -15.84 3.25
N GLN A 463 3.88 -17.00 3.17
CA GLN A 463 3.71 -18.06 4.16
C GLN A 463 4.61 -17.81 5.39
N LEU A 464 4.14 -18.24 6.56
CA LEU A 464 4.88 -18.12 7.83
C LEU A 464 5.49 -19.47 8.22
N ASP A 465 6.59 -19.44 8.95
CA ASP A 465 7.16 -20.64 9.58
C ASP A 465 6.26 -21.14 10.72
N VAL A 466 6.52 -22.35 11.21
CA VAL A 466 5.78 -23.00 12.30
C VAL A 466 5.86 -22.17 13.57
N ALA A 467 7.04 -21.64 13.93
CA ALA A 467 7.25 -20.90 15.17
C ALA A 467 6.44 -19.59 15.23
N THR A 468 6.41 -18.85 14.13
CA THR A 468 5.67 -17.61 13.98
C THR A 468 4.17 -17.90 13.90
N THR A 469 3.76 -18.94 13.17
CA THR A 469 2.35 -19.37 13.10
C THR A 469 1.84 -19.79 14.47
N GLN A 470 2.63 -20.52 15.26
CA GLN A 470 2.33 -20.85 16.65
C GLN A 470 2.16 -19.62 17.53
N ARG A 471 3.11 -18.68 17.45
CA ARG A 471 3.11 -17.46 18.26
C ARG A 471 1.87 -16.61 18.03
N PHE A 472 1.38 -16.56 16.79
CA PHE A 472 0.24 -15.72 16.38
C PHE A 472 -1.00 -16.53 15.99
N LEU A 473 -1.13 -17.76 16.48
CA LEU A 473 -2.19 -18.69 16.04
C LEU A 473 -3.60 -18.10 16.15
N ASN A 474 -3.88 -17.33 17.21
CA ASN A 474 -5.19 -16.71 17.44
C ASN A 474 -5.38 -15.34 16.76
N ASP A 475 -4.32 -14.77 16.19
CA ASP A 475 -4.30 -13.41 15.64
C ASP A 475 -3.97 -13.40 14.13
N CYS A 476 -3.82 -14.58 13.53
CA CYS A 476 -3.36 -14.74 12.16
C CYS A 476 -4.17 -15.79 11.39
N VAL A 477 -4.41 -15.51 10.10
CA VAL A 477 -5.07 -16.43 9.17
C VAL A 477 -4.15 -17.52 8.61
N SER A 478 -2.83 -17.43 8.88
CA SER A 478 -1.85 -18.29 8.21
C SER A 478 -2.10 -19.78 8.39
N PHE A 479 -2.51 -20.25 9.57
CA PHE A 479 -2.60 -21.69 9.80
C PHE A 479 -3.58 -22.41 8.85
N HIS A 480 -4.86 -22.04 8.85
CA HIS A 480 -5.84 -22.62 7.91
C HIS A 480 -5.51 -22.29 6.45
N PHE A 481 -5.08 -21.06 6.18
CA PHE A 481 -4.85 -20.63 4.81
C PHE A 481 -3.66 -21.38 4.18
N ASP A 482 -2.57 -21.59 4.91
CA ASP A 482 -1.41 -22.35 4.46
C ASP A 482 -1.78 -23.80 4.15
N ILE A 483 -2.64 -24.44 4.97
CA ILE A 483 -3.08 -25.82 4.72
C ILE A 483 -3.76 -25.93 3.35
N VAL A 484 -4.79 -25.12 3.10
CA VAL A 484 -5.54 -25.21 1.85
C VAL A 484 -4.69 -24.80 0.65
N GLN A 485 -3.80 -23.82 0.81
CA GLN A 485 -2.89 -23.36 -0.23
C GLN A 485 -1.85 -24.42 -0.62
N SER A 486 -1.21 -25.06 0.37
CA SER A 486 -0.30 -26.18 0.12
C SER A 486 -1.03 -27.35 -0.57
N LEU A 487 -2.22 -27.70 -0.09
CA LEU A 487 -3.05 -28.75 -0.69
C LEU A 487 -3.67 -28.33 -2.04
N SER A 488 -3.68 -27.05 -2.39
CA SER A 488 -4.15 -26.57 -3.69
C SER A 488 -3.04 -26.13 -4.62
N ARG A 489 -1.80 -26.52 -4.29
CA ARG A 489 -0.62 -26.45 -5.19
C ARG A 489 -0.27 -25.00 -5.48
N GLN A 490 -0.34 -24.19 -4.43
CA GLN A 490 0.06 -22.80 -4.43
C GLN A 490 1.39 -22.63 -3.69
N TYR A 491 2.18 -21.65 -4.11
CA TYR A 491 3.63 -21.57 -3.92
C TYR A 491 4.05 -20.34 -3.13
N MET A 492 3.40 -20.12 -1.99
CA MET A 492 3.75 -19.04 -1.06
C MET A 492 5.12 -19.27 -0.42
N VAL A 493 5.94 -18.24 -0.30
CA VAL A 493 7.25 -18.30 0.40
C VAL A 493 7.29 -17.27 1.53
N SER A 494 8.36 -17.28 2.33
CA SER A 494 8.57 -16.22 3.32
C SER A 494 8.78 -14.87 2.61
N ALA A 495 8.41 -13.77 3.27
CA ALA A 495 8.59 -12.43 2.70
C ALA A 495 10.07 -12.12 2.38
N VAL A 496 10.99 -12.62 3.20
CA VAL A 496 12.44 -12.48 3.00
C VAL A 496 12.89 -13.23 1.75
N ALA A 497 12.43 -14.48 1.56
CA ALA A 497 12.73 -15.26 0.37
C ALA A 497 12.15 -14.62 -0.90
N PHE A 498 10.93 -14.09 -0.82
CA PHE A 498 10.31 -13.37 -1.94
C PHE A 498 11.14 -12.14 -2.36
N ALA A 499 11.53 -11.29 -1.40
CA ALA A 499 12.34 -10.11 -1.66
C ALA A 499 13.72 -10.46 -2.24
N LEU A 500 14.39 -11.48 -1.69
CA LEU A 500 15.68 -11.94 -2.23
C LEU A 500 15.55 -12.51 -3.64
N SER A 501 14.52 -13.32 -3.92
CA SER A 501 14.32 -13.87 -5.26
C SER A 501 14.09 -12.77 -6.31
N SER A 502 13.39 -11.70 -5.93
CA SER A 502 13.17 -10.53 -6.79
C SER A 502 14.49 -9.80 -7.06
N ALA A 503 15.30 -9.56 -6.03
CA ALA A 503 16.59 -8.88 -6.16
C ALA A 503 17.61 -9.69 -6.98
N MET A 504 17.61 -11.02 -6.86
CA MET A 504 18.42 -11.93 -7.68
C MET A 504 18.00 -11.90 -9.17
N ALA A 505 16.73 -11.55 -9.43
CA ALA A 505 16.19 -11.31 -10.77
C ALA A 505 16.35 -9.85 -11.26
N GLY A 506 17.00 -8.98 -10.48
CA GLY A 506 17.18 -7.56 -10.81
C GLY A 506 15.92 -6.71 -10.61
N LEU A 507 14.92 -7.21 -9.88
CA LEU A 507 13.69 -6.50 -9.54
C LEU A 507 13.76 -5.96 -8.12
N PHE A 508 13.58 -4.64 -7.98
CA PHE A 508 13.68 -3.95 -6.69
C PHE A 508 12.49 -3.02 -6.46
N PRO A 509 12.04 -2.83 -5.21
CA PRO A 509 11.13 -1.75 -4.88
C PRO A 509 11.69 -0.39 -5.35
N THR A 510 10.83 0.50 -5.82
CA THR A 510 11.21 1.89 -6.17
C THR A 510 11.83 2.63 -4.97
N ASP A 511 11.33 2.37 -3.76
CA ASP A 511 11.98 2.67 -2.49
C ASP A 511 11.72 1.51 -1.52
N CYS A 512 12.76 0.96 -0.89
CA CYS A 512 12.64 -0.11 0.11
C CYS A 512 11.76 0.30 1.33
N ARG A 513 11.70 1.59 1.67
CA ARG A 513 10.82 2.11 2.75
C ARG A 513 9.36 2.17 2.34
N SER A 514 9.07 2.17 1.04
CA SER A 514 7.70 2.19 0.51
C SER A 514 7.01 0.83 0.58
N VAL A 515 7.77 -0.26 0.80
CA VAL A 515 7.21 -1.61 0.93
C VAL A 515 6.33 -1.67 2.18
N GLN A 516 5.04 -1.93 1.99
CA GLN A 516 4.07 -2.11 3.07
C GLN A 516 3.94 -3.60 3.38
N THR A 517 3.85 -3.90 4.67
CA THR A 517 3.69 -5.27 5.19
C THR A 517 2.41 -5.36 5.98
N TYR A 518 1.78 -6.54 5.99
CA TYR A 518 0.56 -6.76 6.76
C TYR A 518 0.75 -7.93 7.74
N PRO A 519 0.46 -7.72 9.04
CA PRO A 519 0.03 -6.46 9.65
C PRO A 519 1.12 -5.37 9.66
N GLU A 520 0.73 -4.09 9.57
CA GLU A 520 1.65 -2.93 9.41
C GLU A 520 2.70 -2.82 10.53
N LYS A 521 2.30 -3.08 11.77
CA LYS A 521 3.16 -3.07 12.96
C LYS A 521 3.36 -4.47 13.54
N GLY A 522 3.30 -5.48 12.67
CA GLY A 522 3.33 -6.89 13.02
C GLY A 522 4.72 -7.43 13.33
N GLY A 523 4.78 -8.44 14.21
CA GLY A 523 5.98 -9.28 14.37
C GLY A 523 6.16 -10.31 13.25
N TYR A 524 5.45 -10.16 12.12
CA TYR A 524 5.48 -11.04 10.95
C TYR A 524 4.95 -10.30 9.71
N CYS A 525 5.22 -10.83 8.51
CA CYS A 525 4.69 -10.33 7.25
C CYS A 525 3.90 -11.43 6.54
N ARG A 526 2.58 -11.28 6.44
CA ARG A 526 1.67 -12.18 5.73
C ARG A 526 1.28 -11.66 4.36
N MET A 527 1.25 -10.35 4.15
CA MET A 527 1.05 -9.77 2.84
C MET A 527 2.04 -8.63 2.62
N MET A 528 2.43 -8.44 1.38
CA MET A 528 3.36 -7.39 0.97
C MET A 528 2.76 -6.59 -0.18
N ASN A 529 2.82 -5.26 -0.07
CA ASN A 529 2.49 -4.33 -1.15
C ASN A 529 3.75 -3.58 -1.56
N GLN A 530 4.03 -3.54 -2.85
CA GLN A 530 5.25 -2.93 -3.37
C GLN A 530 5.12 -2.53 -4.84
N HIS A 531 6.00 -1.62 -5.26
CA HIS A 531 6.21 -1.26 -6.66
C HIS A 531 7.61 -1.68 -7.10
N LEU A 532 7.70 -2.79 -7.82
CA LEU A 532 8.96 -3.35 -8.33
C LEU A 532 9.34 -2.72 -9.67
N VAL A 533 10.62 -2.41 -9.85
CA VAL A 533 11.21 -1.94 -11.10
C VAL A 533 12.46 -2.76 -11.42
N ARG A 534 12.73 -2.95 -12.72
CA ARG A 534 13.97 -3.58 -13.18
C ARG A 534 15.13 -2.59 -13.00
N LYS A 535 16.20 -3.06 -12.36
CA LYS A 535 17.49 -2.36 -12.24
C LYS A 535 18.53 -3.04 -13.12
N PRO A 536 19.59 -2.34 -13.54
CA PRO A 536 20.67 -2.89 -14.37
C PRO A 536 21.69 -3.72 -13.58
N TYR A 537 21.39 -4.04 -12.32
CA TYR A 537 22.22 -4.83 -11.42
C TYR A 537 21.34 -5.82 -10.65
N LYS A 538 21.97 -6.83 -10.06
CA LYS A 538 21.33 -7.83 -9.19
C LYS A 538 21.96 -7.77 -7.81
N ILE A 539 21.18 -8.08 -6.79
CA ILE A 539 21.69 -8.34 -5.44
C ILE A 539 21.42 -9.81 -5.14
N ARG A 540 22.48 -10.51 -4.75
CA ARG A 540 22.44 -11.93 -4.37
C ARG A 540 23.27 -12.16 -3.12
N LEU A 541 23.16 -13.37 -2.58
CA LEU A 541 24.07 -13.82 -1.53
C LEU A 541 25.48 -13.99 -2.11
N ALA A 542 26.46 -13.58 -1.31
CA ALA A 542 27.87 -13.75 -1.61
C ALA A 542 28.24 -15.23 -1.45
N GLU A 543 29.04 -15.75 -2.36
CA GLU A 543 29.53 -17.12 -2.33
C GLU A 543 31.05 -17.15 -2.21
N VAL A 544 31.62 -18.30 -1.83
CA VAL A 544 33.09 -18.45 -1.70
C VAL A 544 33.80 -18.18 -3.03
N SER A 545 33.13 -18.43 -4.14
CA SER A 545 33.60 -18.11 -5.49
C SER A 545 33.76 -16.60 -5.76
N ASP A 546 33.12 -15.73 -4.98
CA ASP A 546 33.28 -14.27 -5.10
C ASP A 546 34.60 -13.76 -4.49
N LEU A 547 35.30 -14.58 -3.69
CA LEU A 547 36.47 -14.16 -2.91
C LEU A 547 37.51 -13.36 -3.72
N PRO A 548 37.90 -13.73 -4.97
CA PRO A 548 38.83 -12.93 -5.75
C PRO A 548 38.34 -11.51 -6.04
N SER A 549 37.04 -11.33 -6.32
CA SER A 549 36.44 -10.02 -6.54
C SER A 549 36.39 -9.22 -5.24
N LEU A 550 36.13 -9.88 -4.11
CA LEU A 550 36.09 -9.24 -2.80
C LEU A 550 37.48 -8.76 -2.35
N GLU A 551 38.54 -9.54 -2.61
CA GLU A 551 39.92 -9.11 -2.36
C GLU A 551 40.31 -7.86 -3.16
N GLN A 552 39.77 -7.73 -4.39
CA GLN A 552 39.94 -6.53 -5.20
C GLN A 552 39.17 -5.34 -4.61
N LEU A 553 37.92 -5.54 -4.20
CA LEU A 553 37.13 -4.50 -3.52
C LEU A 553 37.79 -4.04 -2.22
N GLU A 554 38.50 -4.93 -1.52
CA GLU A 554 39.20 -4.57 -0.28
C GLU A 554 40.38 -3.60 -0.53
N GLN A 555 40.90 -3.52 -1.77
CA GLN A 555 41.96 -2.57 -2.11
C GLN A 555 41.52 -1.10 -2.00
N THR A 556 40.21 -0.83 -1.99
CA THR A 556 39.67 0.54 -1.79
C THR A 556 39.91 1.06 -0.38
N TRP A 557 40.19 0.18 0.58
CA TRP A 557 40.52 0.56 1.95
C TRP A 557 42.01 0.86 2.11
N ALA A 558 42.34 1.72 3.07
CA ALA A 558 43.73 1.96 3.47
C ALA A 558 44.40 0.65 3.92
N PRO A 559 45.69 0.41 3.64
CA PRO A 559 46.34 -0.89 3.87
C PRO A 559 46.17 -1.47 5.27
N ASN A 560 46.23 -0.64 6.32
CA ASN A 560 46.04 -1.05 7.72
C ASN A 560 44.59 -1.43 8.05
N LEU A 561 43.61 -1.04 7.24
CA LEU A 561 42.19 -1.31 7.48
C LEU A 561 41.70 -2.57 6.74
N ARG A 562 42.46 -3.13 5.81
CA ARG A 562 42.01 -4.24 4.97
C ARG A 562 41.83 -5.53 5.76
N ALA A 563 40.71 -6.21 5.55
CA ALA A 563 40.54 -7.59 5.95
C ALA A 563 41.46 -8.51 5.13
N THR A 564 42.04 -9.53 5.76
CA THR A 564 42.85 -10.53 5.04
C THR A 564 41.94 -11.49 4.26
N PRO A 565 42.45 -12.18 3.23
CA PRO A 565 41.71 -13.22 2.51
C PRO A 565 41.08 -14.27 3.45
N GLU A 566 41.76 -14.66 4.53
CA GLU A 566 41.25 -15.61 5.51
C GLU A 566 40.06 -15.05 6.30
N VAL A 567 40.09 -13.76 6.64
CA VAL A 567 38.96 -13.07 7.30
C VAL A 567 37.77 -12.97 6.36
N LEU A 568 38.00 -12.63 5.08
CA LEU A 568 36.95 -12.56 4.07
C LEU A 568 36.32 -13.94 3.84
N ARG A 569 37.14 -14.98 3.66
CA ARG A 569 36.67 -16.37 3.54
C ARG A 569 35.83 -16.79 4.75
N LYS A 570 36.31 -16.54 5.97
CA LYS A 570 35.57 -16.86 7.20
C LYS A 570 34.21 -16.15 7.25
N ARG A 571 34.13 -14.90 6.78
CA ARG A 571 32.84 -14.17 6.68
C ARG A 571 31.88 -14.85 5.72
N LEU A 572 32.35 -15.27 4.55
CA LEU A 572 31.53 -15.96 3.53
C LEU A 572 31.05 -17.34 4.01
N GLU A 573 31.92 -18.11 4.64
CA GLU A 573 31.59 -19.46 5.14
C GLU A 573 30.66 -19.44 6.36
N THR A 574 30.63 -18.32 7.10
CA THR A 574 29.87 -18.22 8.36
C THR A 574 28.56 -17.47 8.21
N CYS A 575 28.49 -16.46 7.35
CA CYS A 575 27.39 -15.49 7.32
C CYS A 575 26.79 -15.32 5.92
N ALA A 576 25.48 -15.01 5.86
CA ALA A 576 24.76 -14.71 4.63
C ALA A 576 25.01 -13.27 4.12
N ASN A 577 26.22 -13.01 3.60
CA ASN A 577 26.61 -11.69 3.08
C ASN A 577 25.93 -11.36 1.74
N LEU A 578 25.86 -10.08 1.38
CA LEU A 578 25.25 -9.63 0.14
C LEU A 578 26.29 -9.07 -0.83
N VAL A 579 26.17 -9.41 -2.11
CA VAL A 579 26.94 -8.81 -3.20
C VAL A 579 26.02 -8.20 -4.24
N CYS A 580 26.51 -7.11 -4.86
CA CYS A 580 25.89 -6.52 -6.03
C CYS A 580 26.67 -6.94 -7.27
N GLU A 581 25.94 -7.46 -8.25
CA GLU A 581 26.47 -7.96 -9.51
C GLU A 581 25.99 -7.09 -10.68
N VAL A 582 26.93 -6.72 -11.56
CA VAL A 582 26.69 -6.04 -12.83
C VAL A 582 27.36 -6.87 -13.92
N ASP A 583 26.60 -7.27 -14.95
CA ASP A 583 27.10 -8.08 -16.07
C ASP A 583 27.90 -9.33 -15.65
N GLY A 584 27.47 -10.02 -14.59
CA GLY A 584 28.15 -11.22 -14.08
C GLY A 584 29.36 -10.94 -13.18
N LYS A 585 29.74 -9.68 -12.97
CA LYS A 585 30.87 -9.29 -12.11
C LYS A 585 30.38 -8.73 -10.78
N THR A 586 30.95 -9.22 -9.69
CA THR A 586 30.75 -8.65 -8.34
C THR A 586 31.46 -7.30 -8.23
N VAL A 587 30.68 -6.23 -8.01
CA VAL A 587 31.17 -4.84 -7.98
C VAL A 587 30.92 -4.13 -6.66
N ALA A 588 30.12 -4.70 -5.76
CA ALA A 588 29.98 -4.21 -4.40
C ALA A 588 29.62 -5.35 -3.44
N VAL A 589 29.92 -5.18 -2.16
CA VAL A 589 29.66 -6.14 -1.09
C VAL A 589 29.19 -5.43 0.16
N LEU A 590 28.25 -6.05 0.86
CA LEU A 590 27.86 -5.73 2.23
C LEU A 590 27.98 -7.00 3.08
N TYR A 591 28.91 -6.95 4.03
CA TYR A 591 29.06 -8.02 5.02
C TYR A 591 28.05 -7.83 6.15
N ILE A 592 27.34 -8.89 6.51
CA ILE A 592 26.34 -8.90 7.59
C ILE A 592 26.50 -10.13 8.46
N GLN A 593 26.08 -10.03 9.72
CA GLN A 593 25.89 -11.20 10.58
C GLN A 593 24.66 -11.03 11.45
N ARG A 594 24.29 -12.11 12.14
CA ARG A 594 23.30 -12.11 13.21
C ARG A 594 23.95 -12.33 14.58
N ILE A 595 23.51 -11.60 15.59
CA ILE A 595 23.96 -11.70 17.00
C ILE A 595 22.77 -11.66 17.96
N GLN A 596 22.96 -12.11 19.21
CA GLN A 596 21.84 -12.25 20.17
C GLN A 596 21.44 -10.94 20.88
N SER A 597 22.39 -10.06 21.15
CA SER A 597 22.14 -8.77 21.81
C SER A 597 23.10 -7.68 21.32
N VAL A 598 22.69 -6.43 21.47
CA VAL A 598 23.50 -5.26 21.09
C VAL A 598 24.76 -5.14 21.95
N ASP A 599 24.71 -5.56 23.22
CA ASP A 599 25.84 -5.47 24.16
C ASP A 599 27.04 -6.34 23.77
N MET A 600 26.83 -7.38 22.94
CA MET A 600 27.93 -8.20 22.41
C MET A 600 28.94 -7.38 21.61
N VAL A 601 28.55 -6.22 21.09
CA VAL A 601 29.44 -5.31 20.37
C VAL A 601 30.64 -4.87 21.21
N ASP A 602 30.51 -4.78 22.54
CA ASP A 602 31.56 -4.28 23.42
C ASP A 602 32.77 -5.22 23.54
N SER A 603 32.58 -6.51 23.28
CA SER A 603 33.65 -7.51 23.30
C SER A 603 34.17 -7.86 21.90
N GLN A 604 33.54 -7.33 20.85
CA GLN A 604 33.91 -7.64 19.47
C GLN A 604 35.14 -6.84 18.99
N LYS A 605 35.92 -7.49 18.12
CA LYS A 605 36.96 -6.86 17.31
C LYS A 605 36.61 -7.01 15.83
N PHE A 606 36.81 -5.96 15.03
CA PHE A 606 36.41 -5.92 13.62
C PHE A 606 36.92 -7.11 12.79
N MET A 607 38.17 -7.53 12.99
CA MET A 607 38.76 -8.66 12.25
C MET A 607 38.23 -10.03 12.67
N ALA A 608 37.74 -10.18 13.91
CA ALA A 608 37.22 -11.42 14.47
C ALA A 608 35.68 -11.43 14.59
N ILE A 609 35.00 -10.46 13.98
CA ILE A 609 33.59 -10.15 14.28
C ILE A 609 32.64 -11.33 14.06
N SER A 610 32.95 -12.20 13.08
CA SER A 610 32.17 -13.39 12.73
C SER A 610 32.13 -14.46 13.83
N GLU A 611 33.01 -14.40 14.84
CA GLU A 611 33.01 -15.34 15.97
C GLU A 611 31.78 -15.18 16.88
N SER A 612 31.13 -14.03 16.79
CA SER A 612 29.88 -13.75 17.51
C SER A 612 28.64 -14.19 16.73
N HIS A 613 28.79 -14.72 15.52
CA HIS A 613 27.65 -15.05 14.68
C HIS A 613 26.78 -16.13 15.32
N ASP A 614 25.48 -15.85 15.39
CA ASP A 614 24.44 -16.82 15.72
C ASP A 614 23.36 -16.76 14.64
N PRO A 615 23.12 -17.84 13.86
CA PRO A 615 22.06 -17.89 12.85
C PRO A 615 20.66 -17.55 13.37
N LYS A 616 20.41 -17.72 14.67
CA LYS A 616 19.15 -17.38 15.36
C LYS A 616 19.22 -16.05 16.13
N GLY A 617 20.32 -15.30 15.98
CA GLY A 617 20.51 -14.02 16.65
C GLY A 617 19.45 -13.00 16.26
N ARG A 618 18.84 -12.33 17.23
CA ARG A 618 17.72 -11.40 16.97
C ARG A 618 18.16 -10.03 16.43
N ILE A 619 19.45 -9.77 16.35
CA ILE A 619 20.02 -8.52 15.87
C ILE A 619 20.76 -8.77 14.57
N MET A 620 20.42 -8.05 13.50
CA MET A 620 21.24 -8.02 12.30
C MET A 620 22.33 -6.96 12.46
N GLN A 621 23.59 -7.32 12.31
CA GLN A 621 24.73 -6.41 12.39
C GLN A 621 25.35 -6.22 11.00
N LEU A 622 25.34 -4.97 10.53
CA LEU A 622 26.07 -4.54 9.34
C LEU A 622 27.55 -4.39 9.71
N ILE A 623 28.44 -5.05 8.96
CA ILE A 623 29.88 -5.13 9.27
C ILE A 623 30.68 -4.13 8.43
N ALA A 624 30.62 -4.24 7.11
CA ALA A 624 31.37 -3.38 6.20
C ALA A 624 30.70 -3.35 4.82
N ILE A 625 30.81 -2.21 4.14
CA ILE A 625 30.32 -2.00 2.77
C ILE A 625 31.52 -1.55 1.93
N SER A 626 31.75 -2.22 0.81
CA SER A 626 32.76 -1.86 -0.18
C SER A 626 32.12 -1.86 -1.56
N SER A 627 32.46 -0.88 -2.39
CA SER A 627 32.00 -0.79 -3.78
C SER A 627 33.14 -0.35 -4.67
N ASP A 628 33.23 -0.94 -5.86
CA ASP A 628 34.18 -0.56 -6.90
C ASP A 628 33.95 0.91 -7.29
N PRO A 629 34.91 1.82 -7.06
CA PRO A 629 34.78 3.23 -7.40
C PRO A 629 34.59 3.47 -8.90
N ASP A 630 35.07 2.53 -9.72
CA ASP A 630 34.99 2.57 -11.18
C ASP A 630 33.76 1.83 -11.72
N ALA A 631 32.88 1.34 -10.83
CA ALA A 631 31.62 0.73 -11.25
C ALA A 631 30.78 1.71 -12.08
N GLN A 632 30.15 1.19 -13.13
CA GLN A 632 29.30 1.98 -14.03
C GLN A 632 28.16 2.72 -13.30
N PHE A 633 27.71 2.19 -12.16
CA PHE A 633 26.59 2.73 -11.39
C PHE A 633 27.06 3.28 -10.04
N VAL A 634 26.66 4.52 -9.76
CA VAL A 634 26.94 5.19 -8.47
C VAL A 634 25.90 4.79 -7.43
N GLY A 635 26.32 4.69 -6.16
CA GLY A 635 25.40 4.50 -5.03
C GLY A 635 25.08 3.04 -4.68
N LEU A 636 25.77 2.05 -5.27
CA LEU A 636 25.55 0.62 -5.00
C LEU A 636 25.66 0.25 -3.51
N GLY A 637 26.52 0.92 -2.74
CA GLY A 637 26.59 0.74 -1.30
C GLY A 637 25.32 1.18 -0.56
N ALA A 638 24.65 2.25 -1.02
CA ALA A 638 23.38 2.70 -0.47
C ALA A 638 22.25 1.73 -0.80
N GLU A 639 22.26 1.17 -2.01
CA GLU A 639 21.31 0.14 -2.47
C GLU A 639 21.45 -1.15 -1.63
N LEU A 640 22.67 -1.66 -1.42
CA LEU A 640 22.94 -2.82 -0.56
C LEU A 640 22.45 -2.59 0.87
N ARG A 641 22.72 -1.41 1.45
CA ARG A 641 22.22 -1.05 2.78
C ARG A 641 20.69 -1.02 2.81
N ALA A 642 20.07 -0.33 1.86
CA ALA A 642 18.61 -0.21 1.80
C ALA A 642 17.94 -1.59 1.71
N PHE A 643 18.50 -2.47 0.89
CA PHE A 643 18.02 -3.83 0.71
C PHE A 643 18.23 -4.71 1.96
N ALA A 644 19.38 -4.65 2.62
CA ALA A 644 19.60 -5.39 3.86
C ALA A 644 18.62 -4.98 4.97
N LEU A 645 18.33 -3.68 5.07
CA LEU A 645 17.34 -3.16 6.01
C LEU A 645 15.91 -3.59 5.66
N LEU A 646 15.58 -3.72 4.36
CA LEU A 646 14.32 -4.33 3.91
C LEU A 646 14.23 -5.80 4.35
N LEU A 647 15.27 -6.61 4.14
CA LEU A 647 15.28 -8.01 4.60
C LEU A 647 15.05 -8.09 6.12
N ALA A 648 15.70 -7.23 6.91
CA ALA A 648 15.49 -7.16 8.35
C ALA A 648 14.08 -6.70 8.75
N LYS A 649 13.46 -5.78 8.00
CA LYS A 649 12.06 -5.38 8.20
C LYS A 649 11.13 -6.58 8.01
N LEU A 650 11.36 -7.37 6.97
CA LEU A 650 10.53 -8.52 6.58
C LEU A 650 10.73 -9.75 7.47
N ASP A 651 11.91 -9.93 8.07
CA ASP A 651 12.23 -11.09 8.90
C ASP A 651 11.61 -10.98 10.32
N PRO A 652 10.68 -11.88 10.72
CA PRO A 652 10.06 -11.87 12.05
C PRO A 652 11.04 -12.18 13.19
N SER A 653 12.18 -12.80 12.89
CA SER A 653 13.20 -13.19 13.85
C SER A 653 14.24 -12.11 14.12
N VAL A 654 14.19 -10.98 13.40
CA VAL A 654 15.08 -9.84 13.57
C VAL A 654 14.34 -8.69 14.25
N ASP A 655 14.80 -8.31 15.44
CA ASP A 655 14.21 -7.24 16.27
C ASP A 655 14.71 -5.84 15.83
N THR A 656 15.99 -5.71 15.47
CA THR A 656 16.61 -4.44 15.07
C THR A 656 17.87 -4.67 14.24
N VAL A 657 18.31 -3.63 13.54
CA VAL A 657 19.60 -3.63 12.82
C VAL A 657 20.58 -2.68 13.49
N ILE A 658 21.84 -3.09 13.61
CA ILE A 658 22.93 -2.26 14.12
C ILE A 658 24.11 -2.25 13.14
N GLY A 659 25.06 -1.35 13.36
CA GLY A 659 26.37 -1.40 12.75
C GLY A 659 27.37 -0.66 13.62
N VAL A 660 28.65 -1.01 13.54
CA VAL A 660 29.72 -0.22 14.17
C VAL A 660 30.53 0.40 13.06
N THR A 661 30.31 1.69 12.86
CA THR A 661 30.91 2.44 11.76
C THR A 661 32.10 3.27 12.23
N ARG A 662 32.79 3.97 11.32
CA ARG A 662 33.91 4.87 11.60
C ARG A 662 33.61 6.28 11.10
N CYS A 663 34.33 7.27 11.59
CA CYS A 663 34.29 8.61 11.01
C CYS A 663 35.33 8.72 9.89
N THR A 664 34.98 9.41 8.81
CA THR A 664 35.87 9.65 7.66
C THR A 664 36.82 10.81 7.95
N GLU A 665 36.37 11.87 8.62
CA GLU A 665 37.13 13.14 8.68
C GLU A 665 37.64 13.49 10.08
N PHE A 666 37.43 12.62 11.07
CA PHE A 666 37.80 12.89 12.46
C PHE A 666 39.29 13.22 12.64
N ALA A 667 40.20 12.43 12.06
CA ALA A 667 41.63 12.68 12.16
C ALA A 667 42.03 14.07 11.63
N SER A 668 41.40 14.52 10.54
CA SER A 668 41.63 15.85 9.97
C SER A 668 41.07 16.96 10.88
N CYS A 669 39.90 16.75 11.48
CA CYS A 669 39.30 17.67 12.45
C CYS A 669 40.17 17.82 13.71
N LYS A 670 40.67 16.70 14.23
CA LYS A 670 41.54 16.64 15.41
C LYS A 670 42.87 17.35 15.15
N LYS A 671 43.52 17.07 14.00
CA LYS A 671 44.76 17.75 13.59
C LYS A 671 44.59 19.26 13.42
N ALA A 672 43.43 19.69 12.92
CA ALA A 672 43.09 21.11 12.79
C ALA A 672 42.67 21.79 14.11
N GLY A 673 42.66 21.07 15.25
CA GLY A 673 42.23 21.60 16.54
C GLY A 673 40.74 21.94 16.64
N ARG A 674 39.92 21.51 15.67
CA ARG A 674 38.47 21.80 15.60
C ARG A 674 37.64 20.92 16.54
N CYS A 675 38.20 19.82 17.02
CA CYS A 675 37.56 18.92 17.98
C CYS A 675 38.64 18.29 18.89
N LYS A 676 38.31 18.11 20.18
CA LYS A 676 39.25 17.56 21.18
C LYS A 676 39.27 16.03 21.20
N GLY A 677 38.20 15.39 20.75
CA GLY A 677 38.08 13.93 20.71
C GLY A 677 36.85 13.47 19.94
N LEU A 678 36.76 12.15 19.71
CA LEU A 678 35.73 11.56 18.85
C LEU A 678 34.31 11.80 19.38
N SER A 679 34.12 11.81 20.70
CA SER A 679 32.81 12.09 21.32
C SER A 679 32.28 13.49 20.95
N GLU A 680 33.15 14.51 21.01
CA GLU A 680 32.79 15.87 20.60
C GLU A 680 32.51 15.95 19.09
N TYR A 681 33.33 15.28 18.28
CA TYR A 681 33.16 15.23 16.83
C TYR A 681 31.79 14.62 16.43
N VAL A 682 31.43 13.49 17.03
CA VAL A 682 30.14 12.82 16.80
C VAL A 682 28.97 13.66 17.31
N ALA A 683 29.09 14.31 18.48
CA ALA A 683 28.06 15.21 19.00
C ALA A 683 27.83 16.43 18.08
N ARG A 684 28.88 16.95 17.45
CA ARG A 684 28.77 18.00 16.44
C ARG A 684 28.04 17.53 15.19
N HIS A 685 28.26 16.29 14.76
CA HIS A 685 27.48 15.69 13.67
C HIS A 685 26.00 15.58 14.02
N VAL A 686 25.68 15.03 15.19
CA VAL A 686 24.28 14.85 15.66
C VAL A 686 23.56 16.20 15.80
N SER A 687 24.26 17.25 16.22
CA SER A 687 23.69 18.60 16.34
C SER A 687 23.64 19.39 15.03
N GLY A 688 24.05 18.81 13.90
CA GLY A 688 24.06 19.46 12.58
C GLY A 688 25.20 20.46 12.37
N LYS A 689 26.06 20.69 13.38
CA LYS A 689 27.18 21.65 13.35
C LYS A 689 28.39 21.19 12.52
N HIS A 690 28.35 19.96 12.04
CA HIS A 690 29.33 19.32 11.16
C HIS A 690 28.64 18.16 10.43
N SER A 691 29.16 17.74 9.28
CA SER A 691 28.68 16.53 8.58
C SER A 691 29.84 15.61 8.26
N ASP A 692 29.93 14.46 8.92
CA ASP A 692 30.83 13.38 8.52
C ASP A 692 30.16 12.55 7.42
N GLY A 693 30.89 12.21 6.36
CA GLY A 693 30.36 11.49 5.21
C GLY A 693 29.85 10.08 5.56
N THR A 694 30.61 9.31 6.34
CA THR A 694 30.23 7.95 6.74
C THR A 694 29.08 7.95 7.75
N LEU A 695 29.09 8.85 8.74
CA LEU A 695 27.96 8.99 9.66
C LEU A 695 26.70 9.44 8.90
N GLY A 696 26.84 10.46 8.04
CA GLY A 696 25.78 11.01 7.21
C GLY A 696 25.15 9.99 6.26
N PHE A 697 25.97 9.08 5.70
CA PHE A 697 25.48 7.94 4.93
C PHE A 697 24.43 7.18 5.74
N HIS A 698 24.72 6.79 6.98
CA HIS A 698 23.80 6.01 7.81
C HIS A 698 22.65 6.83 8.40
N THR A 699 22.94 8.00 8.99
CA THR A 699 21.93 8.84 9.66
C THR A 699 20.93 9.42 8.66
N GLY A 700 21.37 9.75 7.44
CA GLY A 700 20.50 10.16 6.33
C GLY A 700 19.51 9.09 5.87
N TYR A 701 19.67 7.85 6.33
CA TYR A 701 18.76 6.74 6.08
C TYR A 701 18.12 6.18 7.36
N GLY A 702 17.98 7.03 8.37
CA GLY A 702 17.24 6.72 9.60
C GLY A 702 18.03 5.98 10.68
N ALA A 703 19.35 5.86 10.55
CA ALA A 703 20.17 5.36 11.65
C ALA A 703 20.24 6.39 12.78
N ARG A 704 20.07 5.96 14.03
CA ARG A 704 20.44 6.74 15.20
C ARG A 704 21.84 6.36 15.66
N ILE A 705 22.61 7.36 16.06
CA ILE A 705 23.89 7.14 16.76
C ILE A 705 23.58 6.78 18.21
N VAL A 706 24.09 5.63 18.66
CA VAL A 706 23.82 5.08 20.01
C VAL A 706 24.93 5.49 20.98
N ARG A 707 26.18 5.10 20.69
CA ARG A 707 27.35 5.36 21.53
C ARG A 707 28.66 5.05 20.80
N LEU A 708 29.78 5.45 21.40
CA LEU A 708 31.10 5.01 20.98
C LEU A 708 31.41 3.60 21.49
N VAL A 709 32.23 2.87 20.74
CA VAL A 709 32.71 1.51 21.06
C VAL A 709 34.24 1.53 21.03
N SER A 710 34.85 1.65 22.20
CA SER A 710 36.30 1.76 22.35
C SER A 710 36.99 0.47 21.91
N ASP A 711 38.17 0.60 21.29
CA ASP A 711 39.03 -0.53 20.90
C ASP A 711 38.36 -1.54 19.93
N PHE A 712 37.32 -1.13 19.21
CA PHE A 712 36.59 -2.00 18.28
C PHE A 712 37.42 -2.38 17.04
N ARG A 713 38.24 -1.45 16.54
CA ARG A 713 39.13 -1.67 15.39
C ARG A 713 40.55 -1.16 15.74
N PRO A 714 41.37 -1.98 16.41
CA PRO A 714 42.70 -1.58 16.87
C PRO A 714 43.61 -1.01 15.76
N GLU A 715 43.37 -1.39 14.50
CA GLU A 715 44.13 -0.95 13.35
C GLU A 715 43.76 0.46 12.86
N ASP A 716 42.65 1.04 13.32
CA ASP A 716 42.14 2.36 12.94
C ASP A 716 42.67 3.47 13.86
N SER A 717 43.95 3.79 13.69
CA SER A 717 44.59 4.88 14.44
C SER A 717 44.00 6.27 14.12
N GLU A 718 43.33 6.44 12.98
CA GLU A 718 42.67 7.69 12.62
C GLU A 718 41.45 7.98 13.49
N ASN A 719 40.79 6.95 14.00
CA ASN A 719 39.64 7.04 14.91
C ASN A 719 39.98 6.64 16.35
N ASP A 720 41.26 6.69 16.75
CA ASP A 720 41.72 6.27 18.07
C ASP A 720 41.19 4.86 18.45
N SER A 721 41.21 3.93 17.49
CA SER A 721 40.70 2.55 17.57
C SER A 721 39.20 2.42 17.92
N THR A 722 38.45 3.53 17.90
CA THR A 722 37.09 3.62 18.42
C THR A 722 36.08 3.61 17.28
N GLY A 723 35.08 2.75 17.39
CA GLY A 723 33.92 2.70 16.49
C GLY A 723 32.75 3.55 16.99
N VAL A 724 31.77 3.78 16.11
CA VAL A 724 30.51 4.46 16.41
C VAL A 724 29.37 3.47 16.19
N LEU A 725 28.71 3.05 17.27
CA LEU A 725 27.55 2.18 17.20
C LEU A 725 26.35 2.97 16.68
N ILE A 726 25.77 2.50 15.57
CA ILE A 726 24.54 2.98 14.97
C ILE A 726 23.46 1.91 15.05
N GLN A 727 22.20 2.35 15.06
CA GLN A 727 21.05 1.46 15.09
C GLN A 727 19.94 1.96 14.17
N TYR A 728 19.30 1.06 13.44
CA TYR A 728 18.12 1.33 12.63
C TYR A 728 16.88 0.73 13.27
N ASP A 729 15.82 1.52 13.32
CA ASP A 729 14.49 1.05 13.72
C ASP A 729 13.69 0.64 12.47
N VAL A 730 14.00 -0.53 11.94
CA VAL A 730 13.40 -1.03 10.69
C VAL A 730 11.94 -1.46 10.86
N LYS A 731 11.50 -1.77 12.08
CA LYS A 731 10.11 -2.19 12.36
C LYS A 731 9.15 -1.00 12.41
N ASN A 732 9.65 0.18 12.74
CA ASN A 732 8.88 1.43 12.68
C ASN A 732 9.10 2.23 11.39
N TRP A 733 9.59 1.60 10.32
CA TRP A 733 9.61 2.21 8.99
C TRP A 733 8.18 2.50 8.51
N THR A 734 7.72 3.71 8.75
CA THR A 734 6.51 4.24 8.12
C THR A 734 6.80 4.48 6.62
N PRO A 735 5.90 4.07 5.73
CA PRO A 735 5.93 4.54 4.35
C PRO A 735 5.93 6.07 4.38
N LEU A 736 6.79 6.72 3.59
CA LEU A 736 6.79 8.17 3.47
C LEU A 736 5.40 8.62 2.97
N ASP A 737 4.51 8.96 3.89
CA ASP A 737 3.50 9.98 3.64
C ASP A 737 4.28 11.30 3.68
N GLY A 738 4.16 12.12 2.65
CA GLY A 738 4.95 13.34 2.43
C GLY A 738 4.77 14.45 3.47
N THR A 739 4.52 14.12 4.73
CA THR A 739 4.11 15.03 5.80
C THR A 739 4.85 14.85 7.13
N GLU A 740 5.72 13.84 7.33
CA GLU A 740 6.41 13.64 8.61
C GLU A 740 7.94 13.76 8.53
N GLN A 741 8.44 14.98 8.32
CA GLN A 741 9.78 15.39 8.74
C GLN A 741 9.74 16.79 9.35
N ALA A 742 9.19 16.90 10.56
CA ALA A 742 9.22 18.14 11.33
C ALA A 742 9.35 17.84 12.83
N ALA A 743 10.53 17.41 13.28
CA ALA A 743 10.88 17.47 14.71
C ALA A 743 12.40 17.34 14.94
N ALA A 744 13.15 18.41 14.68
CA ALA A 744 14.42 18.69 15.37
C ALA A 744 14.69 20.21 15.31
N GLN A 745 14.11 20.95 16.26
CA GLN A 745 14.30 22.40 16.36
C GLN A 745 15.60 22.71 17.12
N GLY A 746 16.61 23.21 16.39
CA GLY A 746 17.61 24.14 16.90
C GLY A 746 17.23 25.58 16.49
N GLU A 747 17.70 26.58 17.24
CA GLU A 747 17.39 28.01 17.02
C GLU A 747 17.53 28.42 15.53
N ARG A 748 16.41 28.83 14.92
CA ARG A 748 16.34 29.24 13.50
C ARG A 748 16.98 30.62 13.30
N SER A 749 17.83 30.75 12.29
CA SER A 749 18.26 32.05 11.74
C SER A 749 17.05 32.91 11.36
N SER A 750 17.13 34.24 11.56
CA SER A 750 15.96 35.13 11.63
C SER A 750 15.28 35.47 10.30
N ASN A 751 15.98 35.30 9.17
CA ASN A 751 15.53 35.55 7.80
C ASN A 751 16.27 34.63 6.79
N ALA A 752 15.77 34.53 5.56
CA ALA A 752 16.29 33.60 4.56
C ALA A 752 17.71 33.93 4.07
N LEU A 753 18.09 35.22 4.09
CA LEU A 753 19.42 35.66 3.70
C LEU A 753 20.49 35.17 4.68
N ASP A 754 20.23 35.30 5.98
CA ASP A 754 21.15 34.82 7.02
C ASP A 754 21.26 33.30 6.98
N ALA A 755 20.15 32.59 6.74
CA ALA A 755 20.16 31.14 6.59
C ALA A 755 20.99 30.67 5.38
N LEU A 756 20.84 31.34 4.24
CA LEU A 756 21.66 31.08 3.04
C LEU A 756 23.14 31.36 3.29
N ARG A 757 23.46 32.48 3.98
CA ARG A 757 24.84 32.81 4.37
C ARG A 757 25.42 31.77 5.32
N ASP A 758 24.67 31.32 6.32
CA ASP A 758 25.07 30.28 7.26
C ASP A 758 25.32 28.95 6.53
N ILE A 759 24.40 28.55 5.64
CA ILE A 759 24.52 27.32 4.83
C ILE A 759 25.78 27.36 3.95
N LEU A 760 26.04 28.47 3.28
CA LEU A 760 27.20 28.63 2.40
C LEU A 760 28.50 28.72 3.19
N LYS A 761 28.49 29.40 4.33
CA LYS A 761 29.62 29.45 5.27
C LYS A 761 29.95 28.07 5.82
N GLU A 762 28.96 27.25 6.14
CA GLU A 762 29.15 25.86 6.55
C GLU A 762 29.76 25.00 5.44
N MET A 763 29.49 25.36 4.18
CA MET A 763 30.09 24.74 2.99
C MET A 763 31.45 25.34 2.62
N GLN A 764 32.06 26.14 3.50
CA GLN A 764 33.36 26.83 3.30
C GLN A 764 33.35 27.90 2.19
N HIS A 765 32.17 28.39 1.78
CA HIS A 765 32.02 29.55 0.93
C HIS A 765 31.71 30.78 1.78
N GLU A 766 32.73 31.56 2.15
CA GLU A 766 32.53 32.85 2.82
C GLU A 766 32.18 33.93 1.79
N LEU A 767 30.99 34.53 1.92
CA LEU A 767 30.49 35.56 1.01
C LEU A 767 30.83 36.96 1.50
N GLN A 768 31.32 37.81 0.61
CA GLN A 768 31.33 39.27 0.84
C GLN A 768 29.99 39.91 0.39
N GLU A 769 29.69 41.12 0.90
CA GLU A 769 28.43 41.83 0.63
C GLU A 769 28.18 42.07 -0.88
N ASP A 770 29.23 42.33 -1.65
CA ASP A 770 29.19 42.54 -3.10
C ASP A 770 28.99 41.23 -3.91
N GLU A 771 29.01 40.07 -3.25
CA GLU A 771 28.89 38.76 -3.90
C GLU A 771 27.49 38.14 -3.83
N LEU A 772 26.58 38.74 -3.06
CA LEU A 772 25.22 38.22 -2.85
C LEU A 772 24.39 38.18 -4.14
N SER A 773 24.71 39.06 -5.09
CA SER A 773 24.05 39.15 -6.40
C SER A 773 24.75 38.30 -7.48
N LYS A 774 25.91 37.70 -7.18
CA LYS A 774 26.59 36.79 -8.11
C LYS A 774 25.84 35.46 -8.15
N GLY A 775 25.80 34.86 -9.34
CA GLY A 775 25.20 33.54 -9.51
C GLY A 775 25.96 32.48 -8.73
N PHE A 776 25.28 31.47 -8.16
CA PHE A 776 25.90 30.41 -7.34
C PHE A 776 27.08 29.72 -8.04
N PHE A 777 26.99 29.47 -9.35
CA PHE A 777 28.08 28.89 -10.13
C PHE A 777 29.32 29.81 -10.22
N MET A 778 29.11 31.13 -10.21
CA MET A 778 30.19 32.12 -10.21
C MET A 778 30.86 32.24 -8.83
N LEU A 779 30.20 31.76 -7.78
CA LEU A 779 30.75 31.61 -6.42
C LEU A 779 31.54 30.30 -6.25
N GLY A 780 31.69 29.53 -7.34
CA GLY A 780 32.42 28.27 -7.36
C GLY A 780 31.61 27.05 -6.93
N LEU A 781 30.29 27.19 -6.73
CA LEU A 781 29.44 26.04 -6.40
C LEU A 781 29.17 25.18 -7.64
N ASP A 782 29.26 23.87 -7.47
CA ASP A 782 28.85 22.90 -8.48
C ASP A 782 27.37 22.47 -8.36
N SER A 783 26.90 21.66 -9.30
CA SER A 783 25.50 21.19 -9.33
C SER A 783 25.12 20.30 -8.16
N LEU A 784 26.08 19.59 -7.54
CA LEU A 784 25.84 18.75 -6.36
C LEU A 784 25.77 19.59 -5.09
N GLU A 785 26.60 20.64 -5.01
CA GLU A 785 26.58 21.62 -3.94
C GLU A 785 25.28 22.42 -3.93
N LEU A 786 24.74 22.79 -5.10
CA LEU A 786 23.41 23.38 -5.20
C LEU A 786 22.30 22.47 -4.66
N VAL A 787 22.37 21.16 -4.92
CA VAL A 787 21.41 20.21 -4.35
C VAL A 787 21.51 20.19 -2.83
N ARG A 788 22.71 20.30 -2.26
CA ARG A 788 22.94 20.36 -0.80
C ARG A 788 22.42 21.67 -0.21
N VAL A 789 22.71 22.82 -0.84
CA VAL A 789 22.21 24.14 -0.44
C VAL A 789 20.68 24.13 -0.43
N ARG A 790 20.04 23.65 -1.50
CA ARG A 790 18.58 23.52 -1.60
C ARG A 790 18.02 22.62 -0.50
N THR A 791 18.61 21.44 -0.28
CA THR A 791 18.13 20.48 0.73
C THR A 791 18.18 21.09 2.13
N ARG A 792 19.23 21.85 2.44
CA ARG A 792 19.37 22.57 3.72
C ARG A 792 18.41 23.75 3.83
N LEU A 793 18.16 24.47 2.74
CA LEU A 793 17.13 25.53 2.68
C LEU A 793 15.71 24.98 2.84
N SER A 794 15.41 23.82 2.26
CA SER A 794 14.14 23.11 2.46
C SER A 794 13.94 22.75 3.94
N GLN A 795 15.00 22.24 4.59
CA GLN A 795 14.99 21.91 6.01
C GLN A 795 14.84 23.15 6.90
N TRP A 796 15.57 24.23 6.60
CA TRP A 796 15.51 25.48 7.35
C TRP A 796 14.11 26.12 7.25
N SER A 797 13.59 26.25 6.03
CA SER A 797 12.26 26.82 5.75
C SER A 797 11.10 25.91 6.16
N GLY A 798 11.35 24.61 6.33
CA GLY A 798 10.31 23.60 6.58
C GLY A 798 9.41 23.37 5.37
N ARG A 799 9.91 23.61 4.16
CA ARG A 799 9.19 23.48 2.88
C ARG A 799 9.98 22.59 1.93
N ASP A 800 9.29 21.88 1.05
CA ASP A 800 9.96 21.18 -0.05
C ASP A 800 10.21 22.14 -1.22
N LEU A 801 11.47 22.51 -1.45
CA LEU A 801 11.85 23.41 -2.54
C LEU A 801 12.07 22.62 -3.85
N PRO A 802 11.49 23.08 -4.99
CA PRO A 802 11.67 22.44 -6.30
C PRO A 802 13.14 22.24 -6.67
N ALA A 803 13.45 21.20 -7.46
CA ALA A 803 14.81 20.94 -7.95
C ALA A 803 15.41 22.11 -8.74
N THR A 804 14.56 22.92 -9.36
CA THR A 804 14.97 24.11 -10.12
C THR A 804 15.07 25.37 -9.26
N PHE A 805 14.74 25.34 -7.97
CA PHE A 805 14.63 26.57 -7.16
C PHE A 805 15.89 27.45 -7.21
N LEU A 806 17.09 26.88 -7.03
CA LEU A 806 18.35 27.63 -7.13
C LEU A 806 18.82 27.91 -8.57
N LEU A 807 18.10 27.40 -9.58
CA LEU A 807 18.28 27.74 -10.98
C LEU A 807 17.35 28.88 -11.39
N ASP A 808 16.12 28.88 -10.86
CA ASP A 808 15.11 29.91 -11.05
C ASP A 808 15.49 31.20 -10.31
N PHE A 809 16.20 31.06 -9.17
CA PHE A 809 16.75 32.15 -8.37
C PHE A 809 18.26 31.95 -8.21
N PRO A 810 19.06 32.29 -9.24
CA PRO A 810 20.43 31.81 -9.35
C PRO A 810 21.45 32.53 -8.47
N SER A 811 21.07 33.51 -7.65
CA SER A 811 21.95 34.20 -6.69
C SER A 811 21.45 34.06 -5.25
N VAL A 812 22.36 34.30 -4.29
CA VAL A 812 22.04 34.28 -2.85
C VAL A 812 20.95 35.29 -2.52
N SER A 813 21.01 36.49 -3.11
CA SER A 813 20.02 37.54 -2.92
C SER A 813 18.66 37.21 -3.52
N ASP A 814 18.61 36.60 -4.72
CA ASP A 814 17.36 36.23 -5.38
C ASP A 814 16.65 35.09 -4.65
N ALA A 815 17.41 34.06 -4.24
CA ALA A 815 16.87 32.92 -3.51
C ALA A 815 16.34 33.35 -2.14
N ALA A 816 17.08 34.20 -1.41
CA ALA A 816 16.65 34.74 -0.12
C ALA A 816 15.40 35.62 -0.26
N ALA A 817 15.39 36.52 -1.25
CA ALA A 817 14.26 37.40 -1.50
C ALA A 817 12.99 36.62 -1.86
N GLU A 818 13.10 35.53 -2.63
CA GLU A 818 11.95 34.68 -2.97
C GLU A 818 11.43 33.90 -1.74
N LEU A 819 12.33 33.37 -0.93
CA LEU A 819 11.99 32.70 0.32
C LEU A 819 11.29 33.66 1.30
N ASP A 820 11.83 34.86 1.50
CA ASP A 820 11.22 35.87 2.38
C ASP A 820 9.90 36.43 1.80
N ARG A 821 9.78 36.54 0.46
CA ARG A 821 8.54 36.92 -0.23
C ARG A 821 7.43 35.91 -0.03
N THR A 822 7.76 34.62 -0.05
CA THR A 822 6.80 33.53 0.17
C THR A 822 6.53 33.27 1.66
N ASP A 823 7.33 33.82 2.59
CA ASP A 823 7.10 33.83 4.05
C ASP A 823 6.42 35.13 4.56
N GLY A 824 6.10 36.08 3.69
CA GLY A 824 5.35 37.29 4.03
C GLY A 824 6.16 38.38 4.77
N LYS A 825 7.50 38.31 4.75
CA LYS A 825 8.39 39.27 5.42
C LYS A 825 9.28 40.05 4.44
N VAL A 826 8.71 40.83 3.54
CA VAL A 826 9.38 42.05 3.01
C VAL A 826 8.34 43.15 2.78
N SER A 827 8.59 44.30 3.41
CA SER A 827 7.99 45.59 3.11
C SER A 827 8.49 46.11 1.77
N VAL A 828 7.59 46.34 0.81
CA VAL A 828 7.93 46.87 -0.52
C VAL A 828 8.43 48.32 -0.41
N PRO A 829 9.63 48.66 -0.92
CA PRO A 829 10.04 50.04 -1.11
C PRO A 829 9.19 50.70 -2.21
N GLN A 830 8.56 51.83 -1.91
CA GLN A 830 7.93 52.70 -2.91
C GLN A 830 8.98 53.58 -3.61
N ALA A 831 9.01 53.57 -4.96
CA ALA A 831 9.52 54.61 -5.88
C ALA A 831 9.70 54.01 -7.30
N HIS A 832 9.37 54.57 -8.47
CA HIS A 832 9.01 55.92 -8.92
C HIS A 832 8.21 55.87 -10.25
N GLY A 833 7.15 56.68 -10.37
CA GLY A 833 6.87 57.60 -11.49
C GLY A 833 6.86 57.23 -12.99
N SER A 834 7.26 56.04 -13.46
CA SER A 834 7.19 55.71 -14.90
C SER A 834 5.76 55.34 -15.34
N ASP A 835 5.35 55.60 -16.58
CA ASP A 835 4.11 55.05 -17.15
C ASP A 835 4.32 53.61 -17.66
N ALA A 836 3.24 52.87 -17.92
CA ALA A 836 3.34 51.46 -18.31
C ALA A 836 4.15 51.26 -19.61
N MET A 837 4.06 52.22 -20.53
CA MET A 837 4.80 52.20 -21.80
C MET A 837 6.32 52.27 -21.57
N THR A 838 6.76 53.13 -20.65
CA THR A 838 8.18 53.27 -20.31
C THR A 838 8.71 52.00 -19.65
N GLU A 839 7.91 51.37 -18.79
CA GLU A 839 8.31 50.11 -18.15
C GLU A 839 8.41 48.97 -19.17
N ILE A 840 7.42 48.82 -20.06
CA ILE A 840 7.45 47.78 -21.09
C ILE A 840 8.68 47.96 -22.00
N LYS A 841 9.01 49.19 -22.39
CA LYS A 841 10.24 49.47 -23.16
C LYS A 841 11.52 49.06 -22.40
N SER A 842 11.57 49.31 -21.09
CA SER A 842 12.68 48.89 -20.21
C SER A 842 12.81 47.36 -20.13
N VAL A 843 11.69 46.67 -19.91
CA VAL A 843 11.64 45.19 -19.87
C VAL A 843 12.14 44.59 -21.18
N MET A 844 11.70 45.15 -22.30
CA MET A 844 12.05 44.69 -23.65
C MET A 844 13.53 44.94 -23.98
N ALA A 845 14.07 46.08 -23.55
CA ALA A 845 15.50 46.37 -23.67
C ALA A 845 16.38 45.36 -22.89
N ASP A 846 15.94 44.92 -21.72
CA ASP A 846 16.68 43.92 -20.91
C ASP A 846 16.63 42.51 -21.51
N LEU A 847 15.63 42.22 -22.33
CA LEU A 847 15.60 41.03 -23.19
C LEU A 847 16.43 41.20 -24.47
N ARG A 848 17.17 42.30 -24.60
CA ARG A 848 17.94 42.69 -25.80
C ARG A 848 17.08 42.93 -27.04
N ILE A 849 15.80 43.28 -26.85
CA ILE A 849 14.83 43.62 -27.91
C ILE A 849 14.38 45.08 -27.72
N PRO A 850 15.22 46.10 -28.02
CA PRO A 850 14.82 47.50 -27.90
C PRO A 850 13.72 47.83 -28.91
N LEU A 851 12.62 48.43 -28.44
CA LEU A 851 11.44 48.72 -29.26
C LEU A 851 11.56 50.06 -30.00
N LEU A 852 11.42 50.03 -31.33
CA LEU A 852 11.20 51.21 -32.16
C LEU A 852 9.71 51.61 -32.19
N GLU A 853 9.41 52.85 -32.56
CA GLU A 853 8.05 53.40 -32.51
C GLU A 853 7.06 52.65 -33.44
N GLU A 854 7.56 52.15 -34.57
CA GLU A 854 6.84 51.35 -35.55
C GLU A 854 6.51 49.92 -35.06
N GLN A 855 7.19 49.45 -34.00
CA GLN A 855 7.05 48.10 -33.45
C GLN A 855 6.04 48.01 -32.30
N LEU A 856 5.56 49.16 -31.78
CA LEU A 856 4.66 49.21 -30.62
C LEU A 856 3.26 48.60 -30.88
N SER A 857 2.89 48.42 -32.15
CA SER A 857 1.64 47.81 -32.58
C SER A 857 1.82 46.39 -33.13
N GLN A 858 3.04 45.84 -33.08
CA GLN A 858 3.32 44.45 -33.47
C GLN A 858 3.08 43.51 -32.28
N GLY A 859 2.74 42.26 -32.59
CA GLY A 859 2.50 41.25 -31.56
C GLY A 859 3.79 40.83 -30.85
N PHE A 860 3.75 40.53 -29.56
CA PHE A 860 4.95 40.14 -28.78
C PHE A 860 5.76 38.98 -29.40
N PHE A 861 5.09 37.98 -29.99
CA PHE A 861 5.76 36.87 -30.70
C PHE A 861 6.42 37.28 -32.02
N GLN A 862 5.90 38.31 -32.70
CA GLN A 862 6.51 38.85 -33.93
C GLN A 862 7.79 39.65 -33.63
N LEU A 863 7.94 40.12 -32.39
CA LEU A 863 9.13 40.80 -31.89
C LEU A 863 10.22 39.81 -31.43
N GLY A 864 10.00 38.50 -31.59
CA GLY A 864 10.98 37.46 -31.27
C GLY A 864 10.93 36.95 -29.83
N ILE A 865 9.89 37.31 -29.06
CA ILE A 865 9.71 36.84 -27.69
C ILE A 865 9.18 35.41 -27.68
N ASP A 866 9.89 34.50 -27.02
CA ASP A 866 9.45 33.13 -26.81
C ASP A 866 8.62 32.94 -25.52
N SER A 867 8.04 31.75 -25.35
CA SER A 867 7.16 31.43 -24.22
C SER A 867 7.83 31.55 -22.85
N LEU A 868 9.16 31.46 -22.77
CA LEU A 868 9.94 31.55 -21.53
C LEU A 868 10.26 33.01 -21.20
N GLU A 869 10.51 33.83 -22.22
CA GLU A 869 10.68 35.28 -22.13
C GLU A 869 9.36 35.99 -21.79
N LEU A 870 8.22 35.49 -22.30
CA LEU A 870 6.87 35.94 -21.95
C LEU A 870 6.58 35.88 -20.43
N VAL A 871 7.06 34.83 -19.77
CA VAL A 871 6.94 34.68 -18.31
C VAL A 871 7.81 35.73 -17.60
N LYS A 872 9.00 36.02 -18.11
CA LYS A 872 9.88 37.07 -17.57
C LYS A 872 9.25 38.46 -17.71
N VAL A 873 8.65 38.77 -18.86
CA VAL A 873 7.91 40.02 -19.09
C VAL A 873 6.74 40.16 -18.12
N THR A 874 5.91 39.12 -17.99
CA THR A 874 4.74 39.11 -17.11
C THR A 874 5.12 39.27 -15.63
N ASN A 875 6.17 38.57 -15.19
CA ASN A 875 6.67 38.65 -13.81
C ASN A 875 7.27 40.02 -13.49
N ARG A 876 7.89 40.70 -14.46
CA ARG A 876 8.42 42.05 -14.28
C ARG A 876 7.33 43.11 -14.24
N LEU A 877 6.35 43.03 -15.15
CA LEU A 877 5.22 43.95 -15.16
C LEU A 877 4.30 43.75 -13.94
N SER A 878 4.18 42.52 -13.41
CA SER A 878 3.48 42.24 -12.15
C SER A 878 4.15 42.89 -10.94
N ARG A 879 5.51 42.89 -10.92
CA ARG A 879 6.30 43.57 -9.89
C ARG A 879 6.16 45.08 -9.99
N TRP A 880 6.24 45.64 -11.19
CA TRP A 880 6.06 47.08 -11.43
C TRP A 880 4.66 47.58 -11.07
N LEU A 881 3.61 46.81 -11.39
CA LEU A 881 2.22 47.14 -11.04
C LEU A 881 1.91 46.91 -9.54
N GLY A 882 2.74 46.14 -8.84
CA GLY A 882 2.51 45.71 -7.46
C GLY A 882 1.32 44.74 -7.31
N LYS A 883 0.89 44.09 -8.40
CA LYS A 883 -0.23 43.13 -8.45
C LYS A 883 0.10 41.98 -9.41
N PRO A 884 -0.30 40.73 -9.12
CA PRO A 884 -0.08 39.61 -10.04
C PRO A 884 -0.90 39.79 -11.32
N LEU A 885 -0.24 39.69 -12.47
CA LEU A 885 -0.88 39.64 -13.77
C LEU A 885 -1.15 38.17 -14.16
N GLY A 886 -2.31 37.90 -14.74
CA GLY A 886 -2.64 36.55 -15.21
C GLY A 886 -1.72 36.10 -16.35
N SER A 887 -1.44 34.80 -16.43
CA SER A 887 -0.54 34.21 -17.43
C SER A 887 -1.00 34.41 -18.89
N THR A 888 -2.26 34.78 -19.10
CA THR A 888 -2.84 35.09 -20.42
C THR A 888 -2.78 36.57 -20.79
N ILE A 889 -2.28 37.46 -19.91
CA ILE A 889 -2.41 38.92 -20.14
C ILE A 889 -1.76 39.39 -21.45
N LEU A 890 -0.66 38.75 -21.87
CA LEU A 890 0.02 39.05 -23.12
C LEU A 890 -0.65 38.40 -24.34
N LEU A 891 -1.61 37.50 -24.14
CA LEU A 891 -2.51 36.98 -25.18
C LEU A 891 -3.77 37.84 -25.30
N ASP A 892 -4.27 38.31 -24.15
CA ASP A 892 -5.44 39.18 -24.05
C ASP A 892 -5.13 40.60 -24.57
N TYR A 893 -3.87 41.03 -24.43
CA TYR A 893 -3.34 42.30 -24.92
C TYR A 893 -2.05 42.05 -25.73
N PRO A 894 -2.19 41.62 -27.00
CA PRO A 894 -1.10 41.02 -27.76
C PRO A 894 -0.05 42.00 -28.26
N THR A 895 -0.29 43.32 -28.19
CA THR A 895 0.66 44.35 -28.60
C THR A 895 1.16 45.16 -27.42
N VAL A 896 2.35 45.78 -27.56
CA VAL A 896 2.96 46.63 -26.54
C VAL A 896 2.03 47.78 -26.14
N ARG A 897 1.32 48.37 -27.11
CA ARG A 897 0.40 49.48 -26.86
C ARG A 897 -0.84 49.06 -26.08
N ASP A 898 -1.46 47.94 -26.46
CA ASP A 898 -2.66 47.45 -25.78
C ASP A 898 -2.37 47.05 -24.32
N LEU A 899 -1.21 46.45 -24.08
CA LEU A 899 -0.77 46.08 -22.74
C LEU A 899 -0.48 47.31 -21.88
N ALA A 900 0.19 48.34 -22.42
CA ALA A 900 0.49 49.56 -21.68
C ALA A 900 -0.80 50.25 -21.20
N ASP A 901 -1.78 50.39 -22.09
CA ASP A 901 -3.06 51.03 -21.78
C ASP A 901 -3.83 50.29 -20.70
N GLU A 902 -3.81 48.95 -20.71
CA GLU A 902 -4.47 48.13 -19.68
C GLU A 902 -3.76 48.22 -18.33
N LEU A 903 -2.43 48.24 -18.32
CA LEU A 903 -1.66 48.34 -17.08
C LEU A 903 -1.81 49.70 -16.41
N ASP A 904 -1.86 50.80 -17.18
CA ASP A 904 -2.11 52.13 -16.64
C ASP A 904 -3.55 52.29 -16.08
N LYS A 905 -4.55 51.63 -16.70
CA LYS A 905 -5.92 51.53 -16.13
C LYS A 905 -5.94 50.79 -14.80
N ARG A 906 -5.23 49.67 -14.68
CA ARG A 906 -5.18 48.88 -13.44
C ARG A 906 -4.43 49.58 -12.30
N ARG A 907 -3.59 50.57 -12.64
CA ARG A 907 -2.84 51.38 -11.68
C ARG A 907 -3.67 52.49 -11.03
N THR A 908 -4.69 53.00 -11.71
CA THR A 908 -5.47 54.17 -11.25
C THR A 908 -6.66 53.84 -10.34
N THR A 909 -7.08 52.57 -10.23
CA THR A 909 -8.16 52.14 -9.33
C THR A 909 -7.61 51.65 -7.97
N GLY A 910 -7.60 52.54 -6.96
CA GLY A 910 -7.26 52.23 -5.55
C GLY A 910 -8.47 52.35 -4.61
N TYR A 911 -8.59 51.45 -3.63
CA TYR A 911 -9.58 51.53 -2.54
C TYR A 911 -8.86 51.79 -1.19
N PRO A 912 -9.34 52.71 -0.33
CA PRO A 912 -8.69 53.06 0.96
C PRO A 912 -9.13 52.15 2.14
N PRO A 913 -8.42 52.22 3.30
CA PRO A 913 -8.45 51.24 4.39
C PRO A 913 -9.36 51.59 5.61
N VAL A 914 -9.38 50.63 6.55
CA VAL A 914 -10.39 50.24 7.57
C VAL A 914 -10.49 51.13 8.84
N ALA A 915 -11.73 51.41 9.33
CA ALA A 915 -12.09 51.49 10.76
C ALA A 915 -13.63 51.52 11.03
N GLU A 916 -14.05 50.66 11.98
CA GLU A 916 -15.31 50.57 12.75
C GLU A 916 -16.62 50.05 12.10
N ILE A 917 -17.37 49.29 12.92
CA ILE A 917 -18.25 48.16 12.57
C ILE A 917 -19.67 48.64 12.23
N ASP A 918 -20.16 48.37 11.01
CA ASP A 918 -21.55 47.92 10.76
C ASP A 918 -21.73 47.29 9.34
N THR A 919 -22.65 46.32 9.29
CA THR A 919 -23.06 45.30 8.31
C THR A 919 -23.28 45.70 6.83
N LYS A 920 -22.69 44.95 5.86
CA LYS A 920 -23.11 44.96 4.43
C LYS A 920 -23.03 43.64 3.62
N ASP A 921 -22.85 42.49 4.27
CA ASP A 921 -23.35 41.22 3.70
C ASP A 921 -24.73 40.94 4.32
N GLY A 922 -25.81 41.23 3.59
CA GLY A 922 -27.15 40.74 3.95
C GLY A 922 -27.18 39.20 3.93
N PRO A 923 -28.01 38.56 4.76
CA PRO A 923 -27.59 37.49 5.64
C PRO A 923 -27.37 36.18 4.88
N ALA A 924 -26.12 35.69 4.85
CA ALA A 924 -25.96 34.25 4.79
C ALA A 924 -26.61 33.68 6.06
N ILE A 925 -27.62 32.83 5.90
CA ILE A 925 -28.26 32.11 7.00
C ILE A 925 -27.14 31.50 7.86
N GLY A 926 -27.03 31.94 9.12
CA GLY A 926 -26.02 31.44 10.04
C GLY A 926 -26.16 29.93 10.25
N LYS A 927 -25.10 29.25 10.67
CA LYS A 927 -25.07 27.79 10.84
C LYS A 927 -26.30 27.25 11.58
N ASP A 928 -26.63 27.84 12.73
CA ASP A 928 -27.72 27.33 13.58
C ASP A 928 -29.10 27.54 12.96
N LEU A 929 -29.30 28.67 12.26
CA LEU A 929 -30.53 28.93 11.53
C LEU A 929 -30.64 28.04 10.29
N LEU A 930 -29.52 27.69 9.64
CA LEU A 930 -29.50 26.76 8.52
C LEU A 930 -29.96 25.37 8.95
N ILE A 931 -29.47 24.90 10.10
CA ILE A 931 -29.89 23.61 10.67
C ILE A 931 -31.39 23.64 10.97
N GLN A 932 -31.91 24.72 11.57
CA GLN A 932 -33.35 24.87 11.82
C GLN A 932 -34.19 24.88 10.53
N VAL A 933 -33.70 25.55 9.48
CA VAL A 933 -34.34 25.53 8.15
C VAL A 933 -34.35 24.11 7.58
N GLN A 934 -33.24 23.37 7.65
CA GLN A 934 -33.17 22.00 7.15
C GLN A 934 -34.11 21.06 7.92
N GLU A 935 -34.19 21.15 9.25
CA GLU A 935 -35.13 20.35 10.05
C GLU A 935 -36.59 20.62 9.68
N LYS A 936 -37.01 21.89 9.59
CA LYS A 936 -38.38 22.23 9.17
C LYS A 936 -38.68 21.81 7.73
N LEU A 937 -37.71 21.89 6.82
CA LEU A 937 -37.89 21.40 5.46
C LEU A 937 -38.08 19.87 5.44
N LYS A 938 -37.31 19.12 6.23
CA LYS A 938 -37.51 17.67 6.37
C LYS A 938 -38.92 17.35 6.87
N GLU A 939 -39.37 18.02 7.93
CA GLU A 939 -40.73 17.84 8.46
C GLU A 939 -41.81 18.14 7.39
N LYS A 940 -41.68 19.27 6.69
CA LYS A 940 -42.66 19.68 5.67
C LYS A 940 -42.65 18.76 4.46
N PHE A 941 -41.48 18.31 3.98
CA PHE A 941 -41.41 17.37 2.86
C PHE A 941 -41.81 15.94 3.25
N ALA A 942 -41.63 15.53 4.51
CA ALA A 942 -42.08 14.24 5.01
C ALA A 942 -43.60 14.17 5.27
N ALA A 943 -44.27 15.32 5.43
CA ALA A 943 -45.70 15.37 5.68
C ALA A 943 -46.51 14.64 4.57
N ALA A 944 -47.47 13.79 4.99
CA ALA A 944 -48.23 12.91 4.10
C ALA A 944 -48.88 13.62 2.88
N PRO A 945 -49.46 14.83 3.00
CA PRO A 945 -50.01 15.54 1.83
C PRO A 945 -48.94 15.88 0.78
N ASN A 946 -47.73 16.22 1.22
CA ASN A 946 -46.63 16.60 0.34
C ASN A 946 -45.97 15.35 -0.26
N GLN A 947 -45.78 14.28 0.52
CA GLN A 947 -45.32 12.99 -0.01
C GLN A 947 -46.31 12.41 -1.04
N LYS A 948 -47.63 12.58 -0.85
CA LYS A 948 -48.62 12.16 -1.86
C LYS A 948 -48.47 12.95 -3.17
N LYS A 949 -48.23 14.27 -3.10
CA LYS A 949 -47.94 15.09 -4.30
C LYS A 949 -46.63 14.66 -4.97
N ILE A 950 -45.57 14.42 -4.21
CA ILE A 950 -44.25 14.00 -4.71
C ILE A 950 -44.32 12.62 -5.37
N ASN A 951 -44.99 11.65 -4.74
CA ASN A 951 -45.15 10.30 -5.31
C ASN A 951 -46.02 10.34 -6.57
N ALA A 952 -47.11 11.13 -6.60
CA ALA A 952 -47.91 11.30 -7.82
C ALA A 952 -47.14 11.97 -8.96
N LEU A 953 -46.16 12.84 -8.67
CA LEU A 953 -45.25 13.39 -9.66
C LEU A 953 -44.26 12.32 -10.15
N ALA A 954 -43.73 11.49 -9.26
CA ALA A 954 -42.78 10.43 -9.56
C ALA A 954 -43.41 9.27 -10.35
N GLU A 955 -44.72 9.03 -10.18
CA GLU A 955 -45.50 8.08 -10.97
C GLU A 955 -45.73 8.57 -12.41
N LYS A 956 -45.88 9.89 -12.60
CA LYS A 956 -46.13 10.50 -13.92
C LYS A 956 -44.86 10.79 -14.71
N GLN A 957 -43.73 10.98 -14.03
CA GLN A 957 -42.47 11.34 -14.65
C GLN A 957 -41.32 10.64 -13.94
N THR A 958 -40.39 10.09 -14.70
CA THR A 958 -39.23 9.38 -14.14
C THR A 958 -38.47 10.29 -13.16
N PRO A 959 -38.23 9.83 -11.92
CA PRO A 959 -37.40 10.54 -10.95
C PRO A 959 -36.05 10.93 -11.56
N LEU A 960 -35.51 12.09 -11.16
CA LEU A 960 -34.29 12.74 -11.70
C LEU A 960 -34.36 13.32 -13.12
N SER A 961 -35.43 13.09 -13.90
CA SER A 961 -35.60 13.72 -15.21
C SER A 961 -35.74 15.25 -15.13
N ALA A 962 -35.36 15.96 -16.20
CA ALA A 962 -35.55 17.42 -16.29
C ALA A 962 -37.05 17.81 -16.18
N GLY A 963 -37.93 16.95 -16.70
CA GLY A 963 -39.38 17.07 -16.52
C GLY A 963 -39.76 17.03 -15.04
N TYR A 964 -39.30 16.00 -14.31
CA TYR A 964 -39.66 15.79 -12.91
C TYR A 964 -39.24 16.99 -12.05
N ARG A 965 -38.05 17.54 -12.29
CA ARG A 965 -37.55 18.74 -11.59
C ARG A 965 -38.41 19.97 -11.87
N LYS A 966 -38.78 20.20 -13.13
CA LYS A 966 -39.65 21.31 -13.53
C LYS A 966 -41.05 21.19 -12.91
N ALA A 967 -41.58 19.96 -12.82
CA ALA A 967 -42.88 19.69 -12.22
C ALA A 967 -42.88 19.75 -10.68
N LEU A 968 -41.74 19.48 -10.05
CA LEU A 968 -41.53 19.55 -8.60
C LEU A 968 -41.32 20.99 -8.08
N GLU A 969 -40.82 21.88 -8.93
CA GLU A 969 -40.43 23.25 -8.55
C GLU A 969 -41.54 24.09 -7.89
N PRO A 970 -42.81 24.06 -8.35
CA PRO A 970 -43.89 24.80 -7.69
C PRO A 970 -44.13 24.36 -6.24
N LEU A 971 -44.04 23.04 -5.98
CA LEU A 971 -44.19 22.49 -4.64
C LEU A 971 -43.00 22.84 -3.74
N ARG A 972 -41.79 22.85 -4.30
CA ARG A 972 -40.60 23.31 -3.57
C ARG A 972 -40.68 24.79 -3.23
N LEU A 973 -41.11 25.64 -4.17
CA LEU A 973 -41.30 27.07 -3.93
C LEU A 973 -42.32 27.33 -2.81
N GLU A 974 -43.45 26.62 -2.82
CA GLU A 974 -44.48 26.70 -1.78
C GLU A 974 -43.93 26.33 -0.39
N ILE A 975 -43.22 25.20 -0.30
CA ILE A 975 -42.72 24.67 0.98
C ILE A 975 -41.50 25.47 1.47
N GLU A 976 -40.52 25.72 0.61
CA GLU A 976 -39.32 26.48 0.96
C GLU A 976 -39.68 27.92 1.33
N GLY A 977 -40.56 28.59 0.57
CA GLY A 977 -41.05 29.93 0.91
C GLY A 977 -41.78 29.95 2.26
N SER A 978 -42.66 28.98 2.53
CA SER A 978 -43.37 28.88 3.81
C SER A 978 -42.42 28.66 5.00
N VAL A 979 -41.41 27.80 4.84
CA VAL A 979 -40.42 27.54 5.90
C VAL A 979 -39.56 28.77 6.17
N LEU A 980 -39.04 29.41 5.12
CA LEU A 980 -38.21 30.60 5.22
C LEU A 980 -38.97 31.76 5.88
N LEU A 981 -40.25 31.97 5.53
CA LEU A 981 -41.10 32.97 6.19
C LEU A 981 -41.32 32.62 7.67
N SER A 982 -41.60 31.34 7.96
CA SER A 982 -41.87 30.89 9.34
C SER A 982 -40.67 30.99 10.29
N LEU A 983 -39.46 31.11 9.74
CA LEU A 983 -38.20 31.25 10.48
C LEU A 983 -37.64 32.67 10.38
N GLY A 984 -38.40 33.62 9.80
CA GLY A 984 -37.99 35.02 9.66
C GLY A 984 -36.83 35.25 8.70
N VAL A 985 -36.53 34.29 7.82
CA VAL A 985 -35.48 34.44 6.79
C VAL A 985 -35.94 35.37 5.67
N ILE A 986 -37.25 35.41 5.41
CA ILE A 986 -37.91 36.33 4.47
C ILE A 986 -39.11 36.98 5.16
N GLU A 987 -39.47 38.19 4.74
CA GLU A 987 -40.52 39.00 5.38
C GLU A 987 -41.92 38.70 4.85
N ASP A 988 -42.03 38.26 3.59
CA ASP A 988 -43.28 37.88 2.94
C ASP A 988 -43.07 36.80 1.87
N LEU A 989 -44.17 36.32 1.27
CA LEU A 989 -44.16 35.34 0.18
C LEU A 989 -44.10 35.98 -1.22
N GLN A 990 -43.70 37.26 -1.33
CA GLN A 990 -43.52 37.87 -2.65
C GLN A 990 -42.43 37.10 -3.41
N PRO A 991 -42.60 36.81 -4.73
CA PRO A 991 -41.66 35.98 -5.48
C PRO A 991 -40.20 36.45 -5.39
N LYS A 992 -39.96 37.77 -5.35
CA LYS A 992 -38.63 38.36 -5.19
C LYS A 992 -37.99 38.03 -3.84
N MET A 993 -38.79 37.97 -2.76
CA MET A 993 -38.32 37.69 -1.40
C MET A 993 -38.03 36.21 -1.21
N VAL A 994 -38.91 35.33 -1.71
CA VAL A 994 -38.69 33.87 -1.71
C VAL A 994 -37.42 33.51 -2.49
N GLU A 995 -37.23 34.09 -3.67
CA GLU A 995 -36.03 33.86 -4.50
C GLU A 995 -34.75 34.33 -3.82
N LYS A 996 -34.79 35.48 -3.13
CA LYS A 996 -33.67 35.97 -2.32
C LYS A 996 -33.34 34.99 -1.18
N GLY A 997 -34.34 34.57 -0.42
CA GLY A 997 -34.16 33.62 0.70
C GLY A 997 -33.60 32.26 0.25
N ARG A 998 -33.99 31.77 -0.93
CA ARG A 998 -33.42 30.53 -1.50
C ARG A 998 -31.97 30.68 -1.90
N LYS A 999 -31.58 31.83 -2.47
CA LYS A 999 -30.16 32.12 -2.79
C LYS A 999 -29.31 32.19 -1.53
N ASP A 1000 -29.85 32.76 -0.46
CA ASP A 1000 -29.16 32.84 0.83
C ASP A 1000 -29.05 31.47 1.50
N LEU A 1001 -30.10 30.64 1.43
CA LEU A 1001 -30.07 29.23 1.83
C LEU A 1001 -29.01 28.45 1.07
N GLU A 1002 -28.92 28.61 -0.25
CA GLU A 1002 -27.96 27.90 -1.08
C GLU A 1002 -26.51 28.33 -0.80
N LYS A 1003 -26.26 29.64 -0.59
CA LYS A 1003 -24.94 30.15 -0.18
C LYS A 1003 -24.52 29.55 1.16
N SER A 1004 -25.43 29.49 2.13
CA SER A 1004 -25.16 28.87 3.44
C SER A 1004 -24.94 27.37 3.33
N MET A 1005 -25.72 26.67 2.50
CA MET A 1005 -25.50 25.25 2.21
C MET A 1005 -24.12 25.01 1.60
N LYS A 1006 -23.67 25.81 0.63
CA LYS A 1006 -22.30 25.70 0.05
C LYS A 1006 -21.21 25.98 1.08
N LYS A 1007 -21.43 26.97 1.95
CA LYS A 1007 -20.47 27.36 2.99
C LYS A 1007 -20.31 26.29 4.07
N PHE A 1008 -21.41 25.68 4.52
CA PHE A 1008 -21.43 24.77 5.66
C PHE A 1008 -21.51 23.28 5.29
N ARG A 1009 -21.50 22.93 3.99
CA ARG A 1009 -21.66 21.55 3.49
C ARG A 1009 -20.72 20.50 4.06
N LYS A 1010 -19.51 20.90 4.48
CA LYS A 1010 -18.51 19.98 5.06
C LYS A 1010 -18.86 19.55 6.50
N LEU A 1011 -19.84 20.20 7.14
CA LEU A 1011 -20.31 19.80 8.46
C LEU A 1011 -21.20 18.55 8.34
N PRO A 1012 -20.91 17.46 9.10
CA PRO A 1012 -21.66 16.21 8.98
C PRO A 1012 -23.17 16.35 9.15
N GLU A 1013 -23.62 17.19 10.08
CA GLU A 1013 -25.04 17.45 10.38
C GLU A 1013 -25.80 18.15 9.23
N VAL A 1014 -25.13 19.06 8.52
CA VAL A 1014 -25.67 19.78 7.36
C VAL A 1014 -25.71 18.87 6.13
N ALA A 1015 -24.65 18.08 5.91
CA ALA A 1015 -24.55 17.12 4.82
C ALA A 1015 -25.58 15.98 4.96
N ALA A 1016 -25.75 15.43 6.17
CA ALA A 1016 -26.72 14.38 6.46
C ALA A 1016 -28.16 14.86 6.21
N SER A 1017 -28.51 16.05 6.70
CA SER A 1017 -29.83 16.63 6.48
C SER A 1017 -30.09 16.99 5.02
N GLU A 1018 -29.07 17.42 4.26
CA GLU A 1018 -29.16 17.64 2.81
C GLU A 1018 -29.53 16.35 2.06
N GLN A 1019 -28.85 15.24 2.37
CA GLN A 1019 -29.11 13.94 1.75
C GLN A 1019 -30.51 13.41 2.07
N GLU A 1020 -30.98 13.65 3.30
CA GLU A 1020 -32.32 13.22 3.73
C GLU A 1020 -33.43 14.01 3.01
N ILE A 1021 -33.29 15.33 2.86
CA ILE A 1021 -34.22 16.14 2.06
C ILE A 1021 -34.23 15.67 0.60
N LEU A 1022 -33.07 15.38 0.01
CA LEU A 1022 -32.99 14.84 -1.35
C LEU A 1022 -33.68 13.47 -1.48
N LYS A 1023 -33.58 12.62 -0.45
CA LYS A 1023 -34.35 11.35 -0.37
C LYS A 1023 -35.84 11.57 -0.38
N LEU A 1024 -36.33 12.50 0.45
CA LEU A 1024 -37.75 12.83 0.54
C LEU A 1024 -38.31 13.37 -0.80
N LEU A 1025 -37.48 14.02 -1.59
CA LEU A 1025 -37.83 14.54 -2.92
C LEU A 1025 -37.67 13.50 -4.06
N LYS A 1026 -37.22 12.27 -3.77
CA LYS A 1026 -36.86 11.23 -4.75
C LYS A 1026 -35.75 11.70 -5.72
N LEU A 1027 -34.80 12.47 -5.19
CA LEU A 1027 -33.64 13.02 -5.93
C LEU A 1027 -32.30 12.40 -5.48
N SER A 1028 -32.33 11.41 -4.60
CA SER A 1028 -31.15 10.72 -4.06
C SER A 1028 -30.89 9.38 -4.74
N ASP A 1029 -30.55 9.39 -6.02
CA ASP A 1029 -29.87 8.25 -6.65
C ASP A 1029 -28.53 8.70 -7.25
N SER A 1030 -27.51 7.90 -6.98
CA SER A 1030 -26.07 8.16 -6.97
C SER A 1030 -25.40 8.39 -8.34
N LEU A 1031 -26.04 9.11 -9.26
CA LEU A 1031 -25.52 9.29 -10.63
C LEU A 1031 -25.65 10.70 -11.24
N TYR A 1032 -26.05 11.73 -10.49
CA TYR A 1032 -26.12 13.12 -11.00
C TYR A 1032 -25.63 14.15 -9.97
N LEU A 1033 -24.61 14.93 -10.33
CA LEU A 1033 -24.30 16.19 -9.64
C LEU A 1033 -25.22 17.29 -10.18
N MET A 1034 -26.03 17.86 -9.29
CA MET A 1034 -26.84 19.05 -9.57
C MET A 1034 -25.97 20.31 -9.47
N ARG A 1035 -25.96 21.14 -10.52
CA ARG A 1035 -25.39 22.51 -10.48
C ARG A 1035 -26.45 23.51 -10.96
N LEU A 1036 -26.37 24.74 -10.45
CA LEU A 1036 -27.11 25.88 -10.99
C LEU A 1036 -26.55 26.24 -12.37
N GLY A 1037 -27.44 26.42 -13.34
CA GLY A 1037 -27.15 27.06 -14.63
C GLY A 1037 -28.15 28.18 -14.90
N VAL A 1038 -27.78 29.09 -15.80
CA VAL A 1038 -28.66 30.16 -16.28
C VAL A 1038 -29.15 29.75 -17.66
N SER A 1039 -30.46 29.73 -17.87
CA SER A 1039 -31.06 29.51 -19.20
C SER A 1039 -30.74 30.66 -20.15
N SER A 1040 -30.91 30.45 -21.46
CA SER A 1040 -30.80 31.49 -22.50
C SER A 1040 -31.65 32.72 -22.23
N ASP A 1041 -32.65 32.59 -21.36
CA ASP A 1041 -33.68 33.59 -21.08
C ASP A 1041 -33.42 34.29 -19.73
N GLY A 1042 -32.26 34.03 -19.10
CA GLY A 1042 -31.82 34.70 -17.87
C GLY A 1042 -32.35 34.10 -16.55
N ASN A 1043 -33.18 33.05 -16.61
CA ASN A 1043 -33.69 32.37 -15.41
C ASN A 1043 -32.70 31.33 -14.87
N VAL A 1044 -32.59 31.25 -13.55
CA VAL A 1044 -31.79 30.26 -12.82
C VAL A 1044 -32.52 28.92 -12.81
N VAL A 1045 -31.89 27.86 -13.31
CA VAL A 1045 -32.46 26.50 -13.38
C VAL A 1045 -31.44 25.45 -12.94
N TRP A 1046 -31.94 24.39 -12.29
CA TRP A 1046 -31.14 23.23 -11.89
C TRP A 1046 -30.83 22.33 -13.10
N VAL A 1047 -29.58 22.31 -13.55
CA VAL A 1047 -29.17 21.50 -14.71
C VAL A 1047 -28.75 20.11 -14.25
N ALA A 1048 -29.39 19.08 -14.80
CA ALA A 1048 -28.92 17.69 -14.71
C ALA A 1048 -27.80 17.51 -15.73
N ARG A 1049 -26.55 17.38 -15.30
CA ARG A 1049 -25.54 16.78 -16.19
C ARG A 1049 -25.57 15.28 -16.02
N ARG A 1050 -26.13 14.59 -17.02
CA ARG A 1050 -25.86 13.18 -17.28
C ARG A 1050 -24.38 13.06 -17.60
N ARG A 1051 -23.62 12.14 -16.97
CA ARG A 1051 -22.41 11.65 -17.63
C ARG A 1051 -22.90 10.70 -18.73
N VAL A 1052 -22.99 11.16 -19.97
CA VAL A 1052 -23.06 10.27 -21.14
C VAL A 1052 -22.06 10.75 -22.19
N ALA A 1053 -21.21 9.79 -22.54
CA ALA A 1053 -20.56 9.53 -23.82
C ALA A 1053 -20.90 10.49 -24.98
N HIS A 1054 -19.85 11.01 -25.61
CA HIS A 1054 -19.93 11.44 -26.99
C HIS A 1054 -19.96 10.20 -27.90
N SER A 1055 -21.14 9.93 -28.45
CA SER A 1055 -21.31 9.24 -29.72
C SER A 1055 -20.92 10.20 -30.86
N PHE A 1056 -20.00 9.79 -31.74
CA PHE A 1056 -19.82 10.41 -33.06
C PHE A 1056 -21.06 10.19 -33.95
N PRO A 1057 -21.38 11.12 -34.86
CA PRO A 1057 -22.43 10.92 -35.86
C PRO A 1057 -21.94 9.99 -36.96
N SER A 1058 -22.88 9.21 -37.50
CA SER A 1058 -22.70 8.32 -38.65
C SER A 1058 -22.29 9.07 -39.92
N ALA A 1059 -21.15 8.70 -40.49
CA ALA A 1059 -20.85 8.60 -41.91
C ALA A 1059 -19.68 7.63 -42.11
#